data_AF-A0A955P531-F1
#
_entry.id   AF-A0A955P531-F1
#
_cell.length_a   1.000
_cell.length_b   1.000
_cell.length_c   1.000
_cell.angle_alpha   90.00
_cell.angle_beta   90.00
_cell.angle_gamma   90.00
#
_symmetry.space_group_name_H-M   'P 1'
#
loop_
_entity.id
_entity.type
_entity.pdbx_description
1 polymer ?
#
loop_
_entity_poly.entity_id
_entity_poly.type
_entity_poly.pdbx_seq_one_letter_code
_entity_poly.pdbx_strand_id
1 'polypeptide(L)'
;MLISRTLFIFQISILATVCWASAQEAVISSETATQVVEEATAPLAGASPEVGPTQTPVPSIADLTVDQLGDALLNVRASIAEATASAEATASERLTRLRDIENAIQRRMTIAKRREELNQSIAGVAEQVRKFENEGLSEPPPYTVEFLDELQDSHLAAKREIETDQLAVETAETQLTQANQAVQQAEQRRREVRDQLESATEDAARSDLERQLAIAKLDQRLAEHNRAYAAAQLAVAKLELEHDQKRETLVAKKIDAAKEDVLFTRSQLDEQREKLNILEEDLQQKLRVAQRTDAANQSRLAEARENLASARGEDQIRQRTEALAAREAMAQVSSRGIEALQHRIDWVGRERTLWERRFALRQKSNLEELAQWEGETKSMLEESRRFRDEVTRRLQDLRPRKLKLESRLANEKIPGEIKSEIETQIKAIDKAGEIADQTLASLLDLEGLSQRVLAEIHEIQSADSWGSFWSGWKLKTESVWRKELFVIDDRAFRVGGLLRSGILFAFVLGIASFLQRILRRTVFRHLCDNAASTETSIDDILLAVVRQTHRTIVVVLALYAALRSLPLSESMAGWLDSIAIIAIVFQVATWGSVAFQDFIERTKRRRVQEDPSSVSAFGLMGFFGRVAIWTVALLITLDNLG
;
A
#
# COMPACT_ATOMS: atom_id res chain seq x y z
N MET A 1 24.94 -15.83 -1.35
CA MET A 1 23.45 -15.80 -1.34
C MET A 1 22.88 -14.43 -1.77
N LEU A 2 23.53 -13.72 -2.70
CA LEU A 2 23.11 -12.40 -3.21
C LEU A 2 23.07 -12.33 -4.75
N ILE A 3 23.44 -13.41 -5.44
CA ILE A 3 23.37 -13.54 -6.91
C ILE A 3 22.02 -14.17 -7.34
N SER A 4 21.30 -14.80 -6.41
CA SER A 4 19.95 -15.38 -6.67
C SER A 4 18.82 -14.34 -6.65
N ARG A 5 19.04 -13.15 -6.06
CA ARG A 5 18.00 -12.10 -5.97
C ARG A 5 17.98 -11.13 -7.15
N THR A 6 19.09 -10.95 -7.85
CA THR A 6 19.15 -10.09 -9.05
C THR A 6 18.59 -10.78 -10.29
N LEU A 7 18.67 -12.12 -10.37
CA LEU A 7 18.00 -12.92 -11.40
C LEU A 7 16.47 -13.00 -11.21
N PHE A 8 15.99 -12.93 -9.96
CA PHE A 8 14.55 -12.94 -9.64
C PHE A 8 13.84 -11.63 -10.04
N ILE A 9 14.52 -10.48 -9.92
CA ILE A 9 13.97 -9.17 -10.31
C ILE A 9 13.91 -9.02 -11.85
N PHE A 10 14.83 -9.66 -12.57
CA PHE A 10 14.79 -9.69 -14.04
C PHE A 10 13.73 -10.68 -14.58
N GLN A 11 13.44 -11.78 -13.87
CA GLN A 11 12.33 -12.69 -14.22
C GLN A 11 10.94 -12.10 -13.96
N ILE A 12 10.76 -11.30 -12.89
CA ILE A 12 9.48 -10.63 -12.60
C ILE A 12 9.15 -9.54 -13.64
N SER A 13 10.17 -8.87 -14.18
CA SER A 13 9.97 -7.84 -15.21
C SER A 13 9.50 -8.43 -16.54
N ILE A 14 9.91 -9.66 -16.88
CA ILE A 14 9.47 -10.35 -18.10
C ILE A 14 8.05 -10.94 -17.92
N LEU A 15 7.70 -11.42 -16.71
CA LEU A 15 6.35 -11.87 -16.37
C LEU A 15 5.31 -10.73 -16.31
N ALA A 16 5.72 -9.51 -15.93
CA ALA A 16 4.84 -8.35 -15.93
C ALA A 16 4.46 -7.89 -17.36
N THR A 17 5.37 -7.97 -18.33
CA THR A 17 5.07 -7.71 -19.75
C THR A 17 4.19 -8.78 -20.39
N VAL A 18 4.25 -10.04 -19.94
CA VAL A 18 3.38 -11.11 -20.45
C VAL A 18 1.97 -11.05 -19.83
N CYS A 19 1.83 -10.61 -18.57
CA CYS A 19 0.52 -10.35 -17.95
C CYS A 19 -0.19 -9.10 -18.50
N TRP A 20 0.54 -8.12 -19.01
CA TRP A 20 -0.08 -6.94 -19.66
C TRP A 20 -0.64 -7.29 -21.05
N ALA A 21 -0.01 -8.24 -21.77
CA ALA A 21 -0.51 -8.73 -23.05
C ALA A 21 -1.75 -9.63 -22.91
N SER A 22 -1.85 -10.44 -21.85
CA SER A 22 -3.03 -11.32 -21.62
C SER A 22 -4.26 -10.56 -21.08
N ALA A 23 -4.05 -9.44 -20.38
CA ALA A 23 -5.15 -8.56 -19.95
C ALA A 23 -5.84 -7.86 -21.12
N GLN A 24 -5.12 -7.61 -22.22
CA GLN A 24 -5.67 -6.99 -23.42
C GLN A 24 -6.49 -7.96 -24.30
N GLU A 25 -6.19 -9.27 -24.25
CA GLU A 25 -7.03 -10.31 -24.87
C GLU A 25 -8.33 -10.59 -24.10
N ALA A 26 -8.34 -10.43 -22.76
CA ALA A 26 -9.54 -10.63 -21.95
C ALA A 26 -10.61 -9.55 -22.17
N VAL A 27 -10.20 -8.31 -22.45
CA VAL A 27 -11.12 -7.17 -22.73
C VAL A 27 -11.78 -7.31 -24.11
N ILE A 28 -11.04 -7.85 -25.10
CA ILE A 28 -11.59 -8.11 -26.45
C ILE A 28 -12.60 -9.27 -26.44
N SER A 29 -12.40 -10.28 -25.58
CA SER A 29 -13.37 -11.38 -25.42
C SER A 29 -14.69 -10.94 -24.79
N SER A 30 -14.71 -9.92 -23.92
CA SER A 30 -15.94 -9.39 -23.31
C SER A 30 -16.77 -8.51 -24.26
N GLU A 31 -16.13 -7.81 -25.19
CA GLU A 31 -16.86 -7.04 -26.22
C GLU A 31 -17.58 -7.96 -27.22
N THR A 32 -16.98 -9.08 -27.63
CA THR A 32 -17.65 -10.08 -28.49
C THR A 32 -18.79 -10.83 -27.80
N ALA A 33 -18.76 -11.01 -26.47
CA ALA A 33 -19.87 -11.64 -25.75
C ALA A 33 -21.10 -10.73 -25.65
N THR A 34 -20.91 -9.41 -25.71
CA THR A 34 -21.99 -8.42 -25.63
C THR A 34 -22.72 -8.26 -26.97
N GLN A 35 -22.03 -8.49 -28.09
CA GLN A 35 -22.65 -8.47 -29.43
C GLN A 35 -23.48 -9.73 -29.78
N VAL A 36 -23.26 -10.87 -29.13
CA VAL A 36 -24.04 -12.11 -29.40
C VAL A 36 -25.40 -12.13 -28.70
N VAL A 37 -25.63 -11.28 -27.69
CA VAL A 37 -26.92 -11.18 -26.98
C VAL A 37 -27.91 -10.27 -27.71
N GLU A 38 -27.43 -9.39 -28.60
CA GLU A 38 -28.26 -8.38 -29.29
C GLU A 38 -28.87 -8.87 -30.62
N GLU A 39 -28.51 -10.08 -31.10
CA GLU A 39 -28.99 -10.63 -32.38
C GLU A 39 -30.17 -11.64 -32.24
N ALA A 40 -30.74 -11.81 -31.04
CA ALA A 40 -31.82 -12.78 -30.79
C ALA A 40 -33.24 -12.17 -30.73
N THR A 41 -33.46 -10.95 -31.21
CA THR A 41 -34.78 -10.29 -31.20
C THR A 41 -35.16 -9.69 -32.56
N ALA A 42 -35.52 -10.56 -33.51
CA ALA A 42 -36.33 -10.18 -34.67
C ALA A 42 -37.51 -11.16 -34.87
N PRO A 43 -38.69 -10.67 -35.32
CA PRO A 43 -39.98 -11.30 -35.00
C PRO A 43 -40.42 -12.30 -36.06
N LEU A 44 -40.87 -13.48 -35.63
CA LEU A 44 -41.70 -14.35 -36.47
C LEU A 44 -43.16 -13.93 -36.34
N ALA A 45 -43.62 -13.25 -37.38
CA ALA A 45 -45.03 -12.97 -37.63
C ALA A 45 -45.78 -14.27 -37.97
N GLY A 46 -46.98 -14.42 -37.39
CA GLY A 46 -48.01 -15.31 -37.94
C GLY A 46 -48.74 -16.18 -36.92
N ALA A 47 -49.64 -15.57 -36.13
CA ALA A 47 -51.00 -16.09 -35.87
C ALA A 47 -51.69 -15.23 -34.78
N SER A 48 -52.83 -14.64 -35.13
CA SER A 48 -53.86 -14.14 -34.23
C SER A 48 -55.21 -14.56 -34.83
N PRO A 49 -56.34 -14.61 -34.08
CA PRO A 49 -56.49 -14.25 -32.67
C PRO A 49 -57.32 -15.27 -31.85
N GLU A 50 -57.13 -15.29 -30.54
CA GLU A 50 -58.27 -15.53 -29.64
C GLU A 50 -58.18 -14.57 -28.45
N VAL A 51 -59.26 -13.82 -28.28
CA VAL A 51 -59.39 -12.65 -27.41
C VAL A 51 -59.73 -13.11 -25.99
N GLY A 52 -58.92 -12.71 -25.00
CA GLY A 52 -59.20 -12.77 -23.56
C GLY A 52 -58.48 -11.63 -22.84
N PRO A 53 -59.05 -11.03 -21.79
CA PRO A 53 -58.89 -9.61 -21.52
C PRO A 53 -57.51 -9.23 -20.99
N THR A 54 -57.02 -8.12 -21.55
CA THR A 54 -56.03 -7.16 -21.04
C THR A 54 -55.65 -7.36 -19.56
N GLN A 55 -54.50 -8.00 -19.33
CA GLN A 55 -53.72 -7.75 -18.13
C GLN A 55 -52.92 -6.46 -18.38
N THR A 56 -53.36 -5.37 -17.77
CA THR A 56 -52.54 -4.16 -17.59
C THR A 56 -51.19 -4.57 -16.97
N PRO A 57 -50.05 -4.00 -17.38
CA PRO A 57 -48.77 -4.33 -16.77
C PRO A 57 -48.83 -3.93 -15.30
N VAL A 58 -48.84 -4.90 -14.39
CA VAL A 58 -48.67 -4.65 -12.96
C VAL A 58 -47.26 -4.08 -12.79
N PRO A 59 -47.08 -2.87 -12.24
CA PRO A 59 -45.75 -2.31 -12.04
C PRO A 59 -44.92 -3.28 -11.20
N SER A 60 -43.68 -3.54 -11.63
CA SER A 60 -42.72 -4.38 -10.92
C SER A 60 -42.63 -3.91 -9.47
N ILE A 61 -42.81 -4.84 -8.51
CA ILE A 61 -42.76 -4.57 -7.06
C ILE A 61 -41.46 -3.85 -6.65
N ALA A 62 -40.41 -3.86 -7.49
CA ALA A 62 -39.11 -3.25 -7.24
C ALA A 62 -39.12 -1.71 -7.14
N ASP A 63 -39.89 -1.00 -7.98
CA ASP A 63 -39.73 0.46 -8.19
C ASP A 63 -40.94 1.29 -7.76
N LEU A 64 -41.56 0.93 -6.64
CA LEU A 64 -42.70 1.69 -6.10
C LEU A 64 -42.23 3.01 -5.48
N THR A 65 -42.91 4.10 -5.81
CA THR A 65 -42.76 5.42 -5.18
C THR A 65 -43.25 5.39 -3.72
N VAL A 66 -42.90 6.40 -2.92
CA VAL A 66 -43.35 6.52 -1.52
C VAL A 66 -44.88 6.49 -1.43
N ASP A 67 -45.57 7.16 -2.35
CA ASP A 67 -47.04 7.19 -2.40
C ASP A 67 -47.62 5.80 -2.71
N GLN A 68 -47.06 5.10 -3.70
CA GLN A 68 -47.47 3.74 -4.05
C GLN A 68 -47.20 2.72 -2.92
N LEU A 69 -46.13 2.92 -2.15
CA LEU A 69 -45.87 2.14 -0.93
C LEU A 69 -46.86 2.46 0.18
N GLY A 70 -47.30 3.72 0.29
CA GLY A 70 -48.38 4.14 1.17
C GLY A 70 -49.69 3.44 0.85
N ASP A 71 -50.07 3.38 -0.42
CA ASP A 71 -51.26 2.64 -0.87
C ASP A 71 -51.16 1.14 -0.58
N ALA A 72 -49.99 0.54 -0.83
CA ALA A 72 -49.74 -0.86 -0.49
C ALA A 72 -49.84 -1.13 1.02
N LEU A 73 -49.36 -0.19 1.86
CA LEU A 73 -49.45 -0.27 3.31
C LEU A 73 -50.92 -0.23 3.79
N LEU A 74 -51.75 0.63 3.19
CA LEU A 74 -53.18 0.69 3.48
C LEU A 74 -53.88 -0.63 3.16
N ASN A 75 -53.56 -1.24 2.01
CA ASN A 75 -54.12 -2.52 1.60
C ASN A 75 -53.74 -3.67 2.56
N VAL A 76 -52.49 -3.70 3.02
CA VAL A 76 -52.03 -4.70 3.99
C VAL A 76 -52.69 -4.48 5.36
N ARG A 77 -52.84 -3.23 5.81
CA ARG A 77 -53.56 -2.90 7.06
C ARG A 77 -55.04 -3.30 7.01
N ALA A 78 -55.71 -3.09 5.88
CA ALA A 78 -57.07 -3.58 5.68
C ALA A 78 -57.14 -5.12 5.81
N SER A 79 -56.17 -5.83 5.21
CA SER A 79 -56.06 -7.29 5.31
C SER A 79 -55.79 -7.78 6.75
N ILE A 80 -55.00 -7.01 7.53
CA ILE A 80 -54.75 -7.28 8.95
C ILE A 80 -56.03 -7.10 9.77
N ALA A 81 -56.79 -6.02 9.52
CA ALA A 81 -58.04 -5.75 10.22
C ALA A 81 -59.07 -6.86 9.99
N GLU A 82 -59.22 -7.31 8.74
CA GLU A 82 -60.07 -8.44 8.37
C GLU A 82 -59.63 -9.74 9.05
N ALA A 83 -58.33 -10.06 9.01
CA ALA A 83 -57.79 -11.26 9.65
C ALA A 83 -57.94 -11.26 11.18
N THR A 84 -57.89 -10.07 11.81
CA THR A 84 -58.06 -9.92 13.27
C THR A 84 -59.51 -10.15 13.70
N ALA A 85 -60.47 -9.87 12.83
CA ALA A 85 -61.89 -10.11 13.09
C ALA A 85 -62.29 -11.60 13.01
N SER A 86 -61.44 -12.46 12.43
CA SER A 86 -61.67 -13.90 12.35
C SER A 86 -61.12 -14.63 13.60
N ALA A 87 -61.96 -15.48 14.22
CA ALA A 87 -61.64 -16.16 15.50
C ALA A 87 -60.91 -17.51 15.34
N GLU A 88 -60.41 -17.85 14.16
CA GLU A 88 -59.78 -19.14 13.87
C GLU A 88 -58.28 -19.18 14.22
N ALA A 89 -57.77 -20.32 14.68
CA ALA A 89 -56.35 -20.51 14.99
C ALA A 89 -55.43 -20.28 13.76
N THR A 90 -55.91 -20.57 12.56
CA THR A 90 -55.29 -20.30 11.26
C THR A 90 -55.15 -18.81 10.93
N ALA A 91 -56.02 -17.97 11.51
CA ALA A 91 -55.92 -16.53 11.38
C ALA A 91 -54.65 -15.99 12.07
N SER A 92 -54.14 -16.66 13.11
CA SER A 92 -52.96 -16.20 13.86
C SER A 92 -51.65 -16.25 13.07
N GLU A 93 -51.43 -17.31 12.28
CA GLU A 93 -50.23 -17.46 11.45
C GLU A 93 -50.25 -16.49 10.26
N ARG A 94 -51.41 -16.37 9.60
CA ARG A 94 -51.64 -15.40 8.53
C ARG A 94 -51.44 -13.96 9.02
N LEU A 95 -51.99 -13.63 10.20
CA LEU A 95 -51.84 -12.32 10.82
C LEU A 95 -50.38 -11.97 11.10
N THR A 96 -49.58 -12.95 11.54
CA THR A 96 -48.14 -12.76 11.77
C THR A 96 -47.43 -12.38 10.47
N ARG A 97 -47.64 -13.12 9.38
CA ARG A 97 -47.03 -12.81 8.07
C ARG A 97 -47.49 -11.47 7.49
N LEU A 98 -48.75 -11.10 7.67
CA LEU A 98 -49.25 -9.79 7.25
C LEU A 98 -48.57 -8.64 8.01
N ARG A 99 -48.33 -8.80 9.32
CA ARG A 99 -47.54 -7.83 10.10
C ARG A 99 -46.08 -7.76 9.66
N ASP A 100 -45.47 -8.90 9.31
CA ASP A 100 -44.11 -8.91 8.76
C ASP A 100 -44.03 -8.17 7.42
N ILE A 101 -45.05 -8.33 6.55
CA ILE A 101 -45.18 -7.58 5.30
C ILE A 101 -45.38 -6.09 5.57
N GLU A 102 -46.23 -5.72 6.54
CA GLU A 102 -46.42 -4.32 6.95
C GLU A 102 -45.08 -3.67 7.34
N ASN A 103 -44.30 -4.35 8.20
CA ASN A 103 -42.98 -3.91 8.63
C ASN A 103 -41.97 -3.83 7.47
N ALA A 104 -42.05 -4.75 6.51
CA ALA A 104 -41.22 -4.70 5.29
C ALA A 104 -41.56 -3.49 4.42
N ILE A 105 -42.85 -3.18 4.23
CA ILE A 105 -43.29 -1.99 3.47
C ILE A 105 -42.86 -0.70 4.17
N GLN A 106 -43.01 -0.61 5.50
CA GLN A 106 -42.57 0.57 6.26
C GLN A 106 -41.06 0.82 6.10
N ARG A 107 -40.23 -0.23 6.19
CA ARG A 107 -38.78 -0.12 5.94
C ARG A 107 -38.46 0.35 4.51
N ARG A 108 -39.24 -0.09 3.52
CA ARG A 108 -39.13 0.38 2.13
C ARG A 108 -39.48 1.86 1.97
N MET A 109 -40.48 2.36 2.70
CA MET A 109 -40.81 3.79 2.68
C MET A 109 -39.67 4.63 3.26
N THR A 110 -39.07 4.20 4.37
CA THR A 110 -37.93 4.90 4.98
C THR A 110 -36.74 4.99 4.02
N ILE A 111 -36.37 3.89 3.37
CA ILE A 111 -35.22 3.90 2.44
C ILE A 111 -35.53 4.68 1.16
N ALA A 112 -36.77 4.66 0.66
CA ALA A 112 -37.18 5.46 -0.48
C ALA A 112 -37.11 6.96 -0.19
N LYS A 113 -37.47 7.39 1.03
CA LYS A 113 -37.31 8.78 1.47
C LYS A 113 -35.84 9.18 1.57
N ARG A 114 -34.99 8.33 2.16
CA ARG A 114 -33.54 8.55 2.25
C ARG A 114 -32.91 8.72 0.86
N ARG A 115 -33.35 7.92 -0.12
CA ARG A 115 -32.91 8.04 -1.52
C ARG A 115 -33.22 9.43 -2.10
N GLU A 116 -34.42 9.95 -1.85
CA GLU A 116 -34.82 11.29 -2.30
C GLU A 116 -33.99 12.40 -1.64
N GLU A 117 -33.80 12.31 -0.31
CA GLU A 117 -32.95 13.24 0.45
C GLU A 117 -31.51 13.25 -0.08
N LEU A 118 -30.95 12.08 -0.43
CA LEU A 118 -29.60 11.98 -1.01
C LEU A 118 -29.51 12.57 -2.42
N ASN A 119 -30.50 12.31 -3.28
CA ASN A 119 -30.53 12.93 -4.61
C ASN A 119 -30.53 14.46 -4.52
N GLN A 120 -31.27 15.03 -3.58
CA GLN A 120 -31.27 16.47 -3.31
C GLN A 120 -29.92 16.95 -2.78
N SER A 121 -29.28 16.19 -1.88
CA SER A 121 -27.93 16.50 -1.39
C SER A 121 -26.88 16.49 -2.52
N ILE A 122 -26.92 15.49 -3.40
CA ILE A 122 -26.03 15.39 -4.58
C ILE A 122 -26.23 16.60 -5.50
N ALA A 123 -27.47 17.00 -5.75
CA ALA A 123 -27.76 18.23 -6.51
C ALA A 123 -27.21 19.49 -5.81
N GLY A 124 -27.29 19.54 -4.47
CA GLY A 124 -26.69 20.60 -3.66
C GLY A 124 -25.16 20.68 -3.80
N VAL A 125 -24.46 19.53 -3.78
CA VAL A 125 -23.01 19.47 -4.02
C VAL A 125 -22.68 19.94 -5.44
N ALA A 126 -23.45 19.53 -6.43
CA ALA A 126 -23.25 19.98 -7.82
C ALA A 126 -23.40 21.51 -7.95
N GLU A 127 -24.31 22.12 -7.21
CA GLU A 127 -24.44 23.58 -7.17
C GLU A 127 -23.25 24.25 -6.48
N GLN A 128 -22.72 23.68 -5.40
CA GLN A 128 -21.49 24.17 -4.76
C GLN A 128 -20.28 24.09 -5.70
N VAL A 129 -20.19 23.05 -6.54
CA VAL A 129 -19.16 22.92 -7.58
C VAL A 129 -19.29 24.07 -8.59
N ARG A 130 -20.49 24.33 -9.12
CA ARG A 130 -20.72 25.44 -10.05
C ARG A 130 -20.38 26.79 -9.44
N LYS A 131 -20.79 27.01 -8.18
CA LYS A 131 -20.47 28.24 -7.46
C LYS A 131 -18.96 28.43 -7.34
N PHE A 132 -18.24 27.38 -6.95
CA PHE A 132 -16.77 27.40 -6.88
C PHE A 132 -16.13 27.65 -8.25
N GLU A 133 -16.63 27.05 -9.33
CA GLU A 133 -16.10 27.27 -10.69
C GLU A 133 -16.33 28.70 -11.20
N ASN A 134 -17.39 29.38 -10.75
CA ASN A 134 -17.70 30.75 -11.15
C ASN A 134 -17.04 31.82 -10.26
N GLU A 135 -17.05 31.62 -8.94
CA GLU A 135 -16.64 32.63 -7.95
C GLU A 135 -15.26 32.35 -7.34
N GLY A 136 -14.74 31.12 -7.47
CA GLY A 136 -13.50 30.68 -6.82
C GLY A 136 -13.69 30.35 -5.35
N LEU A 137 -12.62 30.52 -4.55
CA LEU A 137 -12.66 30.34 -3.10
C LEU A 137 -13.41 31.51 -2.45
N SER A 138 -14.16 31.21 -1.38
CA SER A 138 -14.96 32.22 -0.65
C SER A 138 -14.08 33.28 0.03
N GLU A 139 -12.87 32.90 0.44
CA GLU A 139 -11.88 33.81 1.03
C GLU A 139 -10.97 34.38 -0.06
N PRO A 140 -10.62 35.68 -0.04
CA PRO A 140 -9.69 36.24 -1.00
C PRO A 140 -8.23 35.86 -0.66
N PRO A 141 -7.35 35.65 -1.66
CA PRO A 141 -5.93 35.42 -1.41
C PRO A 141 -5.22 36.67 -0.83
N PRO A 142 -4.08 36.52 -0.12
CA PRO A 142 -3.37 35.27 0.16
C PRO A 142 -4.01 34.45 1.30
N TYR A 143 -3.98 33.13 1.16
CA TYR A 143 -4.60 32.19 2.09
C TYR A 143 -3.71 31.89 3.30
N THR A 144 -4.32 31.65 4.47
CA THR A 144 -3.57 31.22 5.66
C THR A 144 -3.23 29.73 5.59
N VAL A 145 -2.20 29.30 6.32
CA VAL A 145 -1.89 27.86 6.45
C VAL A 145 -3.01 27.10 7.14
N GLU A 146 -3.69 27.72 8.12
CA GLU A 146 -4.85 27.12 8.79
C GLU A 146 -6.00 26.85 7.81
N PHE A 147 -6.28 27.79 6.89
CA PHE A 147 -7.31 27.61 5.86
C PHE A 147 -6.98 26.45 4.92
N LEU A 148 -5.73 26.35 4.45
CA LEU A 148 -5.29 25.21 3.64
C LEU A 148 -5.39 23.89 4.41
N ASP A 149 -4.99 23.91 5.68
CA ASP A 149 -5.03 22.76 6.57
C ASP A 149 -6.46 22.25 6.79
N GLU A 150 -7.44 23.15 7.00
CA GLU A 150 -8.86 22.81 7.13
C GLU A 150 -9.41 22.13 5.87
N LEU A 151 -9.02 22.63 4.69
CA LEU A 151 -9.39 21.99 3.42
C LEU A 151 -8.76 20.60 3.30
N GLN A 152 -7.48 20.45 3.66
CA GLN A 152 -6.79 19.15 3.64
C GLN A 152 -7.43 18.15 4.60
N ASP A 153 -7.81 18.59 5.80
CA ASP A 153 -8.48 17.77 6.81
C ASP A 153 -9.88 17.35 6.33
N SER A 154 -10.62 18.27 5.71
CA SER A 154 -11.92 17.99 5.08
C SER A 154 -11.81 16.96 3.95
N HIS A 155 -10.76 17.03 3.14
CA HIS A 155 -10.50 16.07 2.07
C HIS A 155 -10.10 14.68 2.61
N LEU A 156 -9.27 14.62 3.66
CA LEU A 156 -8.95 13.36 4.33
C LEU A 156 -10.18 12.73 4.99
N ALA A 157 -11.05 13.54 5.60
CA ALA A 157 -12.32 13.07 6.15
C ALA A 157 -13.21 12.47 5.05
N ALA A 158 -13.38 13.18 3.93
CA ALA A 158 -14.15 12.69 2.79
C ALA A 158 -13.60 11.37 2.21
N LYS A 159 -12.28 11.19 2.17
CA LYS A 159 -11.68 9.90 1.75
C LYS A 159 -12.02 8.74 2.67
N ARG A 160 -12.05 8.97 3.99
CA ARG A 160 -12.44 7.94 4.97
C ARG A 160 -13.94 7.62 4.88
N GLU A 161 -14.77 8.62 4.61
CA GLU A 161 -16.20 8.44 4.33
C GLU A 161 -16.38 7.55 3.09
N ILE A 162 -15.68 7.83 1.98
CA ILE A 162 -15.69 7.01 0.75
C ILE A 162 -15.28 5.55 1.02
N GLU A 163 -14.23 5.31 1.81
CA GLU A 163 -13.82 3.94 2.18
C GLU A 163 -14.91 3.22 2.98
N THR A 164 -15.62 3.94 3.86
CA THR A 164 -16.73 3.39 4.65
C THR A 164 -17.93 3.07 3.75
N ASP A 165 -18.25 3.95 2.81
CA ASP A 165 -19.35 3.77 1.87
C ASP A 165 -19.10 2.61 0.90
N GLN A 166 -17.85 2.38 0.49
CA GLN A 166 -17.49 1.21 -0.31
C GLN A 166 -17.80 -0.10 0.43
N LEU A 167 -17.49 -0.17 1.73
CA LEU A 167 -17.82 -1.32 2.55
C LEU A 167 -19.34 -1.46 2.74
N ALA A 168 -20.07 -0.35 2.84
CA ALA A 168 -21.53 -0.34 2.91
C ALA A 168 -22.16 -0.88 1.61
N VAL A 169 -21.61 -0.51 0.45
CA VAL A 169 -22.01 -1.06 -0.86
C VAL A 169 -21.79 -2.57 -0.91
N GLU A 170 -20.59 -3.06 -0.57
CA GLU A 170 -20.28 -4.50 -0.56
C GLU A 170 -21.24 -5.28 0.38
N THR A 171 -21.52 -4.71 1.54
CA THR A 171 -22.48 -5.27 2.50
C THR A 171 -23.88 -5.34 1.92
N ALA A 172 -24.34 -4.28 1.25
CA ALA A 172 -25.66 -4.23 0.62
C ALA A 172 -25.77 -5.19 -0.58
N GLU A 173 -24.71 -5.40 -1.35
CA GLU A 173 -24.65 -6.40 -2.43
C GLU A 173 -24.81 -7.83 -1.89
N THR A 174 -24.14 -8.11 -0.77
CA THR A 174 -24.27 -9.39 -0.06
C THR A 174 -25.70 -9.60 0.44
N GLN A 175 -26.32 -8.58 1.03
CA GLN A 175 -27.71 -8.63 1.50
C GLN A 175 -28.69 -8.85 0.35
N LEU A 176 -28.50 -8.19 -0.79
CA LEU A 176 -29.34 -8.39 -1.98
C LEU A 176 -29.21 -9.82 -2.52
N THR A 177 -27.99 -10.37 -2.53
CA THR A 177 -27.74 -11.77 -2.93
C THR A 177 -28.49 -12.76 -2.03
N GLN A 178 -28.42 -12.57 -0.71
CA GLN A 178 -29.16 -13.39 0.25
C GLN A 178 -30.68 -13.25 0.07
N ALA A 179 -31.18 -12.03 -0.16
CA ALA A 179 -32.60 -11.80 -0.38
C ALA A 179 -33.10 -12.43 -1.69
N ASN A 180 -32.28 -12.43 -2.76
CA ASN A 180 -32.58 -13.14 -4.01
C ASN A 180 -32.71 -14.66 -3.78
N GLN A 181 -31.81 -15.25 -3.01
CA GLN A 181 -31.89 -16.67 -2.63
C GLN A 181 -33.14 -16.97 -1.80
N ALA A 182 -33.50 -16.10 -0.85
CA ALA A 182 -34.71 -16.25 -0.04
C ALA A 182 -35.99 -16.21 -0.89
N VAL A 183 -36.05 -15.35 -1.91
CA VAL A 183 -37.16 -15.34 -2.88
C VAL A 183 -37.25 -16.66 -3.63
N GLN A 184 -36.12 -17.19 -4.13
CA GLN A 184 -36.09 -18.49 -4.83
C GLN A 184 -36.57 -19.64 -3.94
N GLN A 185 -36.14 -19.67 -2.67
CA GLN A 185 -36.56 -20.68 -1.70
C GLN A 185 -38.06 -20.58 -1.39
N ALA A 186 -38.59 -19.36 -1.22
CA ALA A 186 -40.02 -19.15 -0.98
C ALA A 186 -40.87 -19.56 -2.19
N GLU A 187 -40.41 -19.25 -3.41
CA GLU A 187 -41.05 -19.71 -4.65
C GLU A 187 -41.06 -21.23 -4.76
N GLN A 188 -39.93 -21.89 -4.47
CA GLN A 188 -39.83 -23.35 -4.51
C GLN A 188 -40.80 -23.98 -3.52
N ARG A 189 -40.83 -23.52 -2.27
CA ARG A 189 -41.76 -24.03 -1.25
C ARG A 189 -43.23 -23.87 -1.66
N ARG A 190 -43.58 -22.72 -2.26
CA ARG A 190 -44.93 -22.51 -2.79
C ARG A 190 -45.26 -23.49 -3.92
N ARG A 191 -44.31 -23.78 -4.83
CA ARG A 191 -44.50 -24.75 -5.92
C ARG A 191 -44.68 -26.17 -5.35
N GLU A 192 -43.83 -26.59 -4.41
CA GLU A 192 -43.91 -27.90 -3.77
C GLU A 192 -45.27 -28.13 -3.08
N VAL A 193 -45.75 -27.15 -2.30
CA VAL A 193 -47.07 -27.26 -1.64
C VAL A 193 -48.22 -27.27 -2.65
N ARG A 194 -48.12 -26.50 -3.75
CA ARG A 194 -49.10 -26.54 -4.83
C ARG A 194 -49.15 -27.92 -5.49
N ASP A 195 -48.00 -28.50 -5.80
CA ASP A 195 -47.92 -29.79 -6.48
C ASP A 195 -48.42 -30.93 -5.56
N GLN A 196 -48.19 -30.82 -4.24
CA GLN A 196 -48.80 -31.70 -3.24
C GLN A 196 -50.32 -31.55 -3.18
N LEU A 197 -50.85 -30.32 -3.27
CA LEU A 197 -52.29 -30.07 -3.28
C LEU A 197 -52.99 -30.66 -4.52
N GLU A 198 -52.34 -30.58 -5.67
CA GLU A 198 -52.85 -31.16 -6.92
C GLU A 198 -52.94 -32.69 -6.86
N SER A 199 -51.97 -33.34 -6.20
CA SER A 199 -51.90 -34.80 -6.04
C SER A 199 -52.72 -35.37 -4.87
N ALA A 200 -53.22 -34.53 -3.95
CA ALA A 200 -54.01 -34.96 -2.80
C ALA A 200 -55.43 -35.40 -3.19
N THR A 201 -55.86 -36.57 -2.71
CA THR A 201 -57.19 -37.15 -2.98
C THR A 201 -58.17 -37.05 -1.82
N GLU A 202 -57.69 -36.90 -0.58
CA GLU A 202 -58.52 -36.78 0.62
C GLU A 202 -58.89 -35.31 0.92
N ASP A 203 -60.16 -35.05 1.24
CA ASP A 203 -60.68 -33.69 1.47
C ASP A 203 -60.01 -32.98 2.67
N ALA A 204 -59.74 -33.72 3.75
CA ALA A 204 -59.06 -33.17 4.93
C ALA A 204 -57.60 -32.78 4.63
N ALA A 205 -56.89 -33.59 3.84
CA ALA A 205 -55.52 -33.31 3.42
C ALA A 205 -55.46 -32.13 2.43
N ARG A 206 -56.44 -32.04 1.50
CA ARG A 206 -56.57 -30.89 0.60
C ARG A 206 -56.79 -29.58 1.35
N SER A 207 -57.70 -29.55 2.32
CA SER A 207 -57.96 -28.33 3.10
C SER A 207 -56.72 -27.86 3.87
N ASP A 208 -55.91 -28.77 4.41
CA ASP A 208 -54.65 -28.40 5.07
C ASP A 208 -53.63 -27.82 4.08
N LEU A 209 -53.44 -28.46 2.93
CA LEU A 209 -52.54 -28.01 1.88
C LEU A 209 -52.95 -26.66 1.27
N GLU A 210 -54.26 -26.38 1.15
CA GLU A 210 -54.76 -25.05 0.75
C GLU A 210 -54.35 -23.96 1.74
N ARG A 211 -54.42 -24.24 3.05
CA ARG A 211 -53.94 -23.32 4.09
C ARG A 211 -52.44 -23.10 4.01
N GLN A 212 -51.66 -24.18 3.87
CA GLN A 212 -50.22 -24.10 3.71
C GLN A 212 -49.82 -23.30 2.46
N LEU A 213 -50.55 -23.48 1.34
CA LEU A 213 -50.32 -22.74 0.10
C LEU A 213 -50.62 -21.25 0.28
N ALA A 214 -51.64 -20.89 1.05
CA ALA A 214 -51.95 -19.49 1.36
C ALA A 214 -50.82 -18.82 2.18
N ILE A 215 -50.24 -19.53 3.15
CA ILE A 215 -49.08 -19.05 3.91
C ILE A 215 -47.84 -18.96 3.02
N ALA A 216 -47.56 -19.97 2.19
CA ALA A 216 -46.41 -19.96 1.27
C ALA A 216 -46.48 -18.79 0.26
N LYS A 217 -47.68 -18.41 -0.19
CA LYS A 217 -47.89 -17.21 -1.02
C LYS A 217 -47.55 -15.91 -0.27
N LEU A 218 -47.87 -15.82 1.02
CA LEU A 218 -47.49 -14.67 1.85
C LEU A 218 -45.99 -14.63 2.13
N ASP A 219 -45.36 -15.78 2.38
CA ASP A 219 -43.91 -15.88 2.54
C ASP A 219 -43.16 -15.45 1.28
N GLN A 220 -43.64 -15.84 0.09
CA GLN A 220 -43.08 -15.35 -1.18
C GLN A 220 -43.21 -13.82 -1.29
N ARG A 221 -44.39 -13.25 -1.01
CA ARG A 221 -44.59 -11.78 -1.05
C ARG A 221 -43.69 -11.05 -0.06
N LEU A 222 -43.51 -11.59 1.15
CA LEU A 222 -42.60 -11.05 2.15
C LEU A 222 -41.14 -11.08 1.65
N ALA A 223 -40.72 -12.21 1.06
CA ALA A 223 -39.39 -12.33 0.47
C ALA A 223 -39.16 -11.33 -0.67
N GLU A 224 -40.16 -11.11 -1.54
CA GLU A 224 -40.12 -10.11 -2.62
C GLU A 224 -39.99 -8.68 -2.07
N HIS A 225 -40.73 -8.33 -1.01
CA HIS A 225 -40.59 -7.04 -0.35
C HIS A 225 -39.20 -6.87 0.31
N ASN A 226 -38.66 -7.91 0.95
CA ASN A 226 -37.32 -7.87 1.53
C ASN A 226 -36.23 -7.76 0.44
N ARG A 227 -36.40 -8.43 -0.71
CA ARG A 227 -35.51 -8.26 -1.88
C ARG A 227 -35.56 -6.84 -2.42
N ALA A 228 -36.76 -6.28 -2.61
CA ALA A 228 -36.91 -4.90 -3.06
C ALA A 228 -36.30 -3.89 -2.08
N TYR A 229 -36.42 -4.14 -0.77
CA TYR A 229 -35.73 -3.36 0.26
C TYR A 229 -34.21 -3.47 0.14
N ALA A 230 -33.66 -4.67 0.00
CA ALA A 230 -32.21 -4.87 -0.17
C ALA A 230 -31.66 -4.20 -1.44
N ALA A 231 -32.42 -4.25 -2.55
CA ALA A 231 -32.06 -3.54 -3.77
C ALA A 231 -32.07 -2.01 -3.59
N ALA A 232 -33.06 -1.48 -2.87
CA ALA A 232 -33.13 -0.05 -2.56
C ALA A 232 -32.01 0.39 -1.61
N GLN A 233 -31.63 -0.44 -0.64
CA GLN A 233 -30.47 -0.22 0.24
C GLN A 233 -29.17 -0.14 -0.58
N LEU A 234 -28.97 -1.06 -1.52
CA LEU A 234 -27.81 -1.02 -2.42
C LEU A 234 -27.79 0.27 -3.26
N ALA A 235 -28.94 0.69 -3.79
CA ALA A 235 -29.03 1.94 -4.54
C ALA A 235 -28.69 3.16 -3.68
N VAL A 236 -29.16 3.20 -2.43
CA VAL A 236 -28.84 4.27 -1.47
C VAL A 236 -27.36 4.28 -1.11
N ALA A 237 -26.76 3.13 -0.80
CA ALA A 237 -25.32 3.04 -0.51
C ALA A 237 -24.46 3.52 -1.69
N LYS A 238 -24.86 3.22 -2.94
CA LYS A 238 -24.19 3.72 -4.15
C LYS A 238 -24.33 5.24 -4.31
N LEU A 239 -25.48 5.81 -3.95
CA LEU A 239 -25.69 7.26 -3.98
C LEU A 239 -24.92 7.98 -2.87
N GLU A 240 -24.78 7.39 -1.69
CA GLU A 240 -23.92 7.91 -0.61
C GLU A 240 -22.46 7.96 -1.07
N LEU A 241 -21.96 6.86 -1.65
CA LEU A 241 -20.63 6.82 -2.25
C LEU A 241 -20.44 7.89 -3.34
N GLU A 242 -21.40 8.06 -4.24
CA GLU A 242 -21.36 9.10 -5.28
C GLU A 242 -21.35 10.51 -4.69
N HIS A 243 -22.17 10.75 -3.67
CA HIS A 243 -22.24 12.03 -2.96
C HIS A 243 -20.88 12.41 -2.36
N ASP A 244 -20.25 11.49 -1.63
CA ASP A 244 -18.99 11.76 -0.93
C ASP A 244 -17.81 11.82 -1.88
N GLN A 245 -17.82 11.06 -2.99
CA GLN A 245 -16.87 11.23 -4.09
C GLN A 245 -16.93 12.63 -4.72
N LYS A 246 -18.13 13.14 -5.00
CA LYS A 246 -18.30 14.51 -5.55
C LYS A 246 -17.84 15.57 -4.56
N ARG A 247 -18.13 15.39 -3.27
CA ARG A 247 -17.69 16.29 -2.21
C ARG A 247 -16.16 16.29 -2.07
N GLU A 248 -15.53 15.12 -2.06
CA GLU A 248 -14.07 14.97 -2.04
C GLU A 248 -13.42 15.68 -3.23
N THR A 249 -13.97 15.50 -4.43
CA THR A 249 -13.46 16.15 -5.66
C THR A 249 -13.56 17.67 -5.56
N LEU A 250 -14.65 18.21 -5.02
CA LEU A 250 -14.79 19.65 -4.78
C LEU A 250 -13.74 20.16 -3.80
N VAL A 251 -13.51 19.46 -2.68
CA VAL A 251 -12.49 19.87 -1.71
C VAL A 251 -11.09 19.77 -2.32
N ALA A 252 -10.79 18.72 -3.10
CA ALA A 252 -9.51 18.60 -3.80
C ALA A 252 -9.25 19.79 -4.75
N LYS A 253 -10.25 20.19 -5.55
CA LYS A 253 -10.16 21.40 -6.40
C LYS A 253 -9.92 22.68 -5.58
N LYS A 254 -10.60 22.82 -4.43
CA LYS A 254 -10.41 23.96 -3.52
C LYS A 254 -8.99 24.00 -2.94
N ILE A 255 -8.45 22.84 -2.56
CA ILE A 255 -7.07 22.71 -2.08
C ILE A 255 -6.10 23.19 -3.16
N ASP A 256 -6.27 22.74 -4.41
CA ASP A 256 -5.36 23.11 -5.50
C ASP A 256 -5.42 24.60 -5.83
N ALA A 257 -6.60 25.22 -5.76
CA ALA A 257 -6.75 26.67 -5.88
C ALA A 257 -6.12 27.45 -4.71
N ALA A 258 -6.18 26.91 -3.48
CA ALA A 258 -5.64 27.57 -2.29
C ALA A 258 -4.12 27.48 -2.20
N LYS A 259 -3.52 26.37 -2.66
CA LYS A 259 -2.09 26.05 -2.50
C LYS A 259 -1.15 27.10 -3.12
N GLU A 260 -1.55 27.77 -4.20
CA GLU A 260 -0.67 28.69 -4.94
C GLU A 260 -0.37 29.98 -4.15
N ASP A 261 -1.37 30.51 -3.43
CA ASP A 261 -1.30 31.81 -2.75
C ASP A 261 -1.26 31.68 -1.22
N VAL A 262 -0.67 30.61 -0.68
CA VAL A 262 -0.57 30.42 0.78
C VAL A 262 0.54 31.28 1.38
N LEU A 263 0.17 32.10 2.38
CA LEU A 263 1.09 32.88 3.18
C LEU A 263 1.30 32.23 4.56
N PHE A 264 2.56 31.91 4.87
CA PHE A 264 2.99 31.54 6.22
C PHE A 264 4.03 32.53 6.76
N THR A 265 3.57 33.54 7.48
CA THR A 265 4.40 34.58 8.08
C THR A 265 4.97 34.18 9.44
N ARG A 266 6.00 34.91 9.89
CA ARG A 266 6.54 34.74 11.24
C ARG A 266 5.50 35.01 12.32
N SER A 267 4.63 36.01 12.12
CA SER A 267 3.54 36.33 13.06
C SER A 267 2.57 35.16 13.22
N GLN A 268 2.22 34.46 12.14
CA GLN A 268 1.35 33.28 12.20
C GLN A 268 2.03 32.11 12.92
N LEU A 269 3.33 31.90 12.72
CA LEU A 269 4.08 30.91 13.48
C LEU A 269 4.08 31.24 14.98
N ASP A 270 4.32 32.50 15.34
CA ASP A 270 4.33 32.93 16.73
C ASP A 270 2.94 32.79 17.38
N GLU A 271 1.86 33.03 16.63
CA GLU A 271 0.49 32.74 17.07
C GLU A 271 0.26 31.25 17.35
N GLN A 272 0.71 30.34 16.46
CA GLN A 272 0.63 28.90 16.71
C GLN A 272 1.41 28.48 17.95
N ARG A 273 2.62 29.03 18.13
CA ARG A 273 3.45 28.74 19.30
C ARG A 273 2.77 29.20 20.58
N GLU A 274 2.09 30.35 20.55
CA GLU A 274 1.35 30.84 21.70
C GLU A 274 0.13 29.96 22.04
N LYS A 275 -0.64 29.52 21.03
CA LYS A 275 -1.73 28.54 21.21
C LYS A 275 -1.22 27.26 21.90
N LEU A 276 -0.08 26.74 21.45
CA LEU A 276 0.57 25.56 22.05
C LEU A 276 1.10 25.82 23.46
N ASN A 277 1.63 27.01 23.75
CA ASN A 277 2.09 27.37 25.10
C ASN A 277 0.91 27.38 26.10
N ILE A 278 -0.21 28.01 25.73
CA ILE A 278 -1.42 28.05 26.55
C ILE A 278 -1.93 26.62 26.83
N LEU A 279 -1.92 25.76 25.81
CA LEU A 279 -2.30 24.36 25.95
C LEU A 279 -1.34 23.60 26.89
N GLU A 280 -0.03 23.80 26.74
CA GLU A 280 0.98 23.19 27.61
C GLU A 280 0.77 23.58 29.07
N GLU A 281 0.52 24.86 29.35
CA GLU A 281 0.26 25.37 30.71
C GLU A 281 -0.99 24.75 31.34
N ASP A 282 -2.09 24.64 30.58
CA ASP A 282 -3.32 23.97 31.03
C ASP A 282 -3.09 22.49 31.32
N LEU A 283 -2.37 21.76 30.44
CA LEU A 283 -2.03 20.35 30.64
C LEU A 283 -1.14 20.16 31.87
N GLN A 284 -0.16 21.03 32.10
CA GLN A 284 0.68 21.01 33.29
C GLN A 284 -0.13 21.27 34.56
N GLN A 285 -1.10 22.18 34.53
CA GLN A 285 -2.01 22.41 35.65
C GLN A 285 -2.86 21.17 35.94
N LYS A 286 -3.43 20.55 34.90
CA LYS A 286 -4.19 19.29 35.02
C LYS A 286 -3.33 18.16 35.57
N LEU A 287 -2.07 18.05 35.15
CA LEU A 287 -1.12 17.06 35.64
C LEU A 287 -0.87 17.22 37.15
N ARG A 288 -0.65 18.46 37.63
CA ARG A 288 -0.50 18.74 39.07
C ARG A 288 -1.72 18.33 39.89
N VAL A 289 -2.93 18.57 39.37
CA VAL A 289 -4.19 18.16 40.03
C VAL A 289 -4.35 16.64 40.00
N ALA A 290 -4.05 16.00 38.87
CA ALA A 290 -4.12 14.55 38.71
C ALA A 290 -3.16 13.83 39.67
N GLN A 291 -1.93 14.31 39.83
CA GLN A 291 -0.94 13.76 40.77
C GLN A 291 -1.41 13.80 42.23
N ARG A 292 -2.02 14.91 42.67
CA ARG A 292 -2.60 15.01 44.02
C ARG A 292 -3.77 14.04 44.21
N THR A 293 -4.61 13.92 43.18
CA THR A 293 -5.76 13.02 43.19
C THR A 293 -5.34 11.55 43.22
N ASP A 294 -4.31 11.19 42.44
CA ASP A 294 -3.76 9.84 42.42
C ASP A 294 -3.17 9.45 43.77
N ALA A 295 -2.38 10.32 44.41
CA ALA A 295 -1.87 10.07 45.76
C ALA A 295 -2.99 9.75 46.77
N ALA A 296 -4.09 10.50 46.71
CA ALA A 296 -5.27 10.23 47.55
C ALA A 296 -5.95 8.89 47.20
N ASN A 297 -6.05 8.54 45.91
CA ASN A 297 -6.62 7.27 45.47
C ASN A 297 -5.75 6.06 45.87
N GLN A 298 -4.42 6.18 45.76
CA GLN A 298 -3.48 5.15 46.20
C GLN A 298 -3.59 4.91 47.71
N SER A 299 -3.74 5.97 48.50
CA SER A 299 -3.97 5.85 49.95
C SER A 299 -5.29 5.14 50.27
N ARG A 300 -6.40 5.50 49.60
CA ARG A 300 -7.70 4.81 49.77
C ARG A 300 -7.65 3.35 49.33
N LEU A 301 -6.87 3.04 48.29
CA LEU A 301 -6.66 1.68 47.83
C LEU A 301 -5.89 0.84 48.86
N ALA A 302 -4.84 1.40 49.46
CA ALA A 302 -4.11 0.74 50.54
C ALA A 302 -5.02 0.44 51.73
N GLU A 303 -5.84 1.41 52.15
CA GLU A 303 -6.82 1.25 53.22
C GLU A 303 -7.87 0.17 52.87
N ALA A 304 -8.37 0.14 51.64
CA ALA A 304 -9.34 -0.87 51.20
C ALA A 304 -8.75 -2.30 51.25
N ARG A 305 -7.46 -2.47 50.93
CA ARG A 305 -6.76 -3.76 51.03
C ARG A 305 -6.64 -4.23 52.49
N GLU A 306 -6.30 -3.32 53.40
CA GLU A 306 -6.23 -3.62 54.83
C GLU A 306 -7.61 -3.97 55.42
N ASN A 307 -8.63 -3.21 55.03
CA ASN A 307 -10.02 -3.45 55.42
C ASN A 307 -10.55 -4.81 54.92
N LEU A 308 -10.13 -5.27 53.74
CA LEU A 308 -10.46 -6.61 53.25
C LEU A 308 -9.71 -7.70 54.03
N ALA A 309 -8.42 -7.49 54.34
CA ALA A 309 -7.61 -8.44 55.09
C ALA A 309 -8.14 -8.67 56.53
N SER A 310 -8.79 -7.67 57.11
CA SER A 310 -9.40 -7.73 58.45
C SER A 310 -10.87 -8.17 58.45
N ALA A 311 -11.49 -8.37 57.28
CA ALA A 311 -12.90 -8.73 57.16
C ALA A 311 -13.19 -10.15 57.70
N ARG A 312 -14.34 -10.32 58.35
CA ARG A 312 -14.81 -11.58 58.93
C ARG A 312 -16.26 -11.84 58.49
N GLY A 313 -16.54 -13.08 58.12
CA GLY A 313 -17.87 -13.48 57.65
C GLY A 313 -18.10 -13.17 56.16
N GLU A 314 -18.97 -13.96 55.54
CA GLU A 314 -19.15 -14.00 54.09
C GLU A 314 -19.67 -12.67 53.51
N ASP A 315 -20.67 -12.05 54.15
CA ASP A 315 -21.25 -10.79 53.70
C ASP A 315 -20.26 -9.61 53.79
N GLN A 316 -19.48 -9.55 54.88
CA GLN A 316 -18.47 -8.50 55.06
C GLN A 316 -17.35 -8.65 54.04
N ILE A 317 -16.89 -9.87 53.78
CA ILE A 317 -15.88 -10.15 52.75
C ILE A 317 -16.40 -9.73 51.37
N ARG A 318 -17.65 -10.07 51.04
CA ARG A 318 -18.27 -9.70 49.77
C ARG A 318 -18.32 -8.18 49.57
N GLN A 319 -18.77 -7.45 50.58
CA GLN A 319 -18.84 -5.98 50.54
C GLN A 319 -17.44 -5.35 50.39
N ARG A 320 -16.47 -5.79 51.18
CA ARG A 320 -15.09 -5.25 51.13
C ARG A 320 -14.38 -5.59 49.82
N THR A 321 -14.72 -6.72 49.20
CA THR A 321 -14.21 -7.10 47.87
C THR A 321 -14.70 -6.13 46.80
N GLU A 322 -15.99 -5.79 46.80
CA GLU A 322 -16.55 -4.82 45.85
C GLU A 322 -16.02 -3.40 46.09
N ALA A 323 -15.82 -3.00 47.35
CA ALA A 323 -15.17 -1.74 47.69
C ALA A 323 -13.70 -1.69 47.24
N LEU A 324 -12.94 -2.78 47.41
CA LEU A 324 -11.58 -2.89 46.90
C LEU A 324 -11.55 -2.73 45.37
N ALA A 325 -12.41 -3.45 44.65
CA ALA A 325 -12.50 -3.35 43.19
C ALA A 325 -12.81 -1.92 42.72
N ALA A 326 -13.67 -1.18 43.43
CA ALA A 326 -13.95 0.22 43.16
C ALA A 326 -12.73 1.13 43.34
N ARG A 327 -11.95 0.94 44.43
CA ARG A 327 -10.73 1.72 44.67
C ARG A 327 -9.60 1.36 43.70
N GLU A 328 -9.47 0.09 43.34
CA GLU A 328 -8.53 -0.36 42.32
C GLU A 328 -8.83 0.28 40.97
N ALA A 329 -10.09 0.29 40.55
CA ALA A 329 -10.50 0.94 39.31
C ALA A 329 -10.18 2.45 39.32
N MET A 330 -10.48 3.16 40.42
CA MET A 330 -10.19 4.60 40.53
C MET A 330 -8.68 4.89 40.54
N ALA A 331 -7.88 4.13 41.28
CA ALA A 331 -6.43 4.31 41.33
C ALA A 331 -5.76 4.00 39.98
N GLN A 332 -6.23 2.96 39.28
CA GLN A 332 -5.73 2.62 37.95
C GLN A 332 -6.01 3.74 36.94
N VAL A 333 -7.20 4.34 36.99
CA VAL A 333 -7.58 5.42 36.07
C VAL A 333 -6.86 6.72 36.39
N SER A 334 -6.61 7.05 37.66
CA SER A 334 -5.82 8.24 38.02
C SER A 334 -4.36 8.11 37.58
N SER A 335 -3.73 6.95 37.80
CA SER A 335 -2.35 6.70 37.38
C SER A 335 -2.20 6.77 35.86
N ARG A 336 -3.12 6.15 35.10
CA ARG A 336 -3.14 6.25 33.63
C ARG A 336 -3.43 7.66 33.12
N GLY A 337 -4.27 8.41 33.83
CA GLY A 337 -4.54 9.81 33.51
C GLY A 337 -3.28 10.68 33.60
N ILE A 338 -2.40 10.40 34.57
CA ILE A 338 -1.10 11.07 34.69
C ILE A 338 -0.20 10.73 33.51
N GLU A 339 -0.05 9.45 33.17
CA GLU A 339 0.76 9.00 32.02
C GLU A 339 0.26 9.64 30.72
N ALA A 340 -1.06 9.66 30.50
CA ALA A 340 -1.67 10.29 29.33
C ALA A 340 -1.40 11.80 29.27
N LEU A 341 -1.49 12.51 30.41
CA LEU A 341 -1.18 13.95 30.47
C LEU A 341 0.30 14.23 30.18
N GLN A 342 1.22 13.40 30.68
CA GLN A 342 2.65 13.52 30.40
C GLN A 342 2.94 13.37 28.91
N HIS A 343 2.39 12.32 28.28
CA HIS A 343 2.54 12.13 26.84
C HIS A 343 1.99 13.30 26.02
N ARG A 344 0.82 13.83 26.40
CA ARG A 344 0.23 14.99 25.71
C ARG A 344 1.10 16.24 25.83
N ILE A 345 1.72 16.50 26.97
CA ILE A 345 2.70 17.59 27.15
C ILE A 345 3.91 17.38 26.21
N ASP A 346 4.45 16.17 26.16
CA ASP A 346 5.57 15.84 25.28
C ASP A 346 5.19 16.06 23.79
N TRP A 347 3.96 15.70 23.40
CA TRP A 347 3.47 15.88 22.03
C TRP A 347 3.29 17.35 21.65
N VAL A 348 2.83 18.21 22.56
CA VAL A 348 2.79 19.67 22.32
C VAL A 348 4.19 20.20 21.99
N GLY A 349 5.22 19.71 22.67
CA GLY A 349 6.61 20.02 22.33
C GLY A 349 6.99 19.58 20.91
N ARG A 350 6.57 18.39 20.50
CA ARG A 350 6.80 17.86 19.15
C ARG A 350 6.04 18.64 18.07
N GLU A 351 4.78 19.01 18.33
CA GLU A 351 3.96 19.85 17.44
C GLU A 351 4.62 21.21 17.19
N ARG A 352 5.18 21.83 18.23
CA ARG A 352 5.93 23.09 18.12
C ARG A 352 7.09 22.95 17.13
N THR A 353 7.87 21.87 17.23
CA THR A 353 8.95 21.58 16.29
C THR A 353 8.45 21.36 14.86
N LEU A 354 7.31 20.69 14.68
CA LEU A 354 6.71 20.50 13.36
C LEU A 354 6.26 21.81 12.71
N TRP A 355 5.64 22.71 13.48
CA TRP A 355 5.28 24.04 12.99
C TRP A 355 6.48 24.88 12.57
N GLU A 356 7.57 24.82 13.35
CA GLU A 356 8.84 25.47 12.99
C GLU A 356 9.43 24.91 11.69
N ARG A 357 9.36 23.58 11.50
CA ARG A 357 9.77 22.92 10.25
C ARG A 357 8.92 23.36 9.07
N ARG A 358 7.57 23.34 9.18
CA ARG A 358 6.69 23.83 8.10
C ARG A 358 7.00 25.27 7.72
N PHE A 359 7.24 26.14 8.70
CA PHE A 359 7.64 27.51 8.43
C PHE A 359 8.97 27.55 7.66
N ALA A 360 9.98 26.79 8.09
CA ALA A 360 11.27 26.72 7.41
C ALA A 360 11.16 26.18 5.97
N LEU A 361 10.31 25.18 5.74
CA LEU A 361 10.03 24.61 4.42
C LEU A 361 9.41 25.66 3.48
N ARG A 362 8.43 26.42 3.95
CA ARG A 362 7.78 27.50 3.18
C ARG A 362 8.73 28.63 2.84
N GLN A 363 9.63 28.97 3.77
CA GLN A 363 10.69 29.97 3.55
C GLN A 363 11.87 29.43 2.73
N LYS A 364 11.84 28.14 2.33
CA LYS A 364 12.93 27.44 1.64
C LYS A 364 14.28 27.55 2.36
N SER A 365 14.23 27.52 3.68
CA SER A 365 15.40 27.62 4.58
C SER A 365 15.76 26.26 5.18
N ASN A 366 17.05 26.06 5.50
CA ASN A 366 17.60 24.84 6.12
C ASN A 366 17.27 23.55 5.34
N LEU A 367 17.28 23.61 4.00
CA LEU A 367 16.96 22.47 3.14
C LEU A 367 17.99 21.32 3.25
N GLU A 368 19.17 21.59 3.80
CA GLU A 368 20.17 20.58 4.12
C GLU A 368 19.71 19.60 5.22
N GLU A 369 18.76 19.98 6.06
CA GLU A 369 18.26 19.15 7.18
C GLU A 369 17.06 18.26 6.80
N LEU A 370 16.54 18.38 5.56
CA LEU A 370 15.31 17.69 5.13
C LEU A 370 15.31 16.19 5.40
N ALA A 371 16.42 15.50 5.12
CA ALA A 371 16.52 14.06 5.32
C ALA A 371 16.45 13.66 6.81
N GLN A 372 17.01 14.49 7.69
CA GLN A 372 16.91 14.29 9.13
C GLN A 372 15.47 14.54 9.60
N TRP A 373 14.87 15.67 9.19
CA TRP A 373 13.50 16.01 9.56
C TRP A 373 12.50 14.96 9.07
N GLU A 374 12.68 14.42 7.87
CA GLU A 374 11.87 13.34 7.32
C GLU A 374 11.98 12.06 8.18
N GLY A 375 13.21 11.66 8.54
CA GLY A 375 13.45 10.49 9.38
C GLY A 375 12.83 10.61 10.77
N GLU A 376 13.03 11.76 11.42
CA GLU A 376 12.47 12.03 12.74
C GLU A 376 10.93 12.10 12.72
N THR A 377 10.36 12.74 11.69
CA THR A 377 8.90 12.85 11.54
C THR A 377 8.26 11.49 11.24
N LYS A 378 8.92 10.63 10.46
CA LYS A 378 8.48 9.24 10.25
C LYS A 378 8.52 8.43 11.55
N SER A 379 9.59 8.53 12.34
CA SER A 379 9.68 7.84 13.63
C SER A 379 8.54 8.27 14.57
N MET A 380 8.30 9.58 14.65
CA MET A 380 7.21 10.14 15.43
C MET A 380 5.83 9.66 14.98
N LEU A 381 5.60 9.57 13.66
CA LEU A 381 4.35 9.05 13.11
C LEU A 381 4.16 7.56 13.41
N GLU A 382 5.22 6.76 13.36
CA GLU A 382 5.14 5.34 13.75
C GLU A 382 4.88 5.15 15.25
N GLU A 383 5.54 5.94 16.10
CA GLU A 383 5.35 5.93 17.55
C GLU A 383 3.91 6.31 17.95
N SER A 384 3.40 7.41 17.39
CA SER A 384 2.03 7.88 17.65
C SER A 384 0.97 6.87 17.21
N ARG A 385 1.14 6.23 16.04
CA ARG A 385 0.25 5.16 15.56
C ARG A 385 0.20 3.97 16.50
N ARG A 386 1.36 3.50 16.99
CA ARG A 386 1.42 2.41 17.96
C ARG A 386 0.71 2.76 19.26
N PHE A 387 0.87 3.99 19.73
CA PHE A 387 0.21 4.47 20.94
C PHE A 387 -1.32 4.60 20.75
N ARG A 388 -1.76 5.11 19.59
CA ARG A 388 -3.19 5.19 19.23
C ARG A 388 -3.84 3.80 19.24
N ASP A 389 -3.18 2.81 18.64
CA ASP A 389 -3.69 1.44 18.60
C ASP A 389 -3.81 0.83 20.01
N GLU A 390 -2.87 1.14 20.90
CA GLU A 390 -2.92 0.75 22.32
C GLU A 390 -4.10 1.40 23.05
N VAL A 391 -4.30 2.71 22.90
CA VAL A 391 -5.42 3.44 23.53
C VAL A 391 -6.76 2.95 22.99
N THR A 392 -6.87 2.73 21.68
CA THR A 392 -8.09 2.25 21.01
C THR A 392 -8.48 0.85 21.52
N ARG A 393 -7.51 -0.06 21.63
CA ARG A 393 -7.76 -1.41 22.16
C ARG A 393 -8.26 -1.38 23.61
N ARG A 394 -7.70 -0.47 24.42
CA ARG A 394 -8.16 -0.28 25.81
C ARG A 394 -9.60 0.22 25.84
N LEU A 395 -9.97 1.17 24.99
CA LEU A 395 -11.34 1.69 24.90
C LEU A 395 -12.35 0.60 24.50
N GLN A 396 -11.95 -0.30 23.60
CA GLN A 396 -12.75 -1.48 23.23
C GLN A 396 -12.98 -2.46 24.39
N ASP A 397 -12.04 -2.61 25.34
CA ASP A 397 -12.21 -3.43 26.55
C ASP A 397 -13.16 -2.81 27.58
N LEU A 398 -13.23 -1.47 27.65
CA LEU A 398 -14.04 -0.77 28.64
C LEU A 398 -15.55 -0.95 28.44
N ARG A 399 -16.02 -0.95 27.19
CA ARG A 399 -17.45 -1.03 26.85
C ARG A 399 -18.14 -2.31 27.35
N PRO A 400 -17.64 -3.54 27.09
CA PRO A 400 -18.27 -4.75 27.59
C PRO A 400 -18.22 -4.83 29.13
N ARG A 401 -17.16 -4.31 29.75
CA ARG A 401 -17.04 -4.26 31.22
C ARG A 401 -18.10 -3.35 31.84
N LYS A 402 -18.32 -2.16 31.27
CA LYS A 402 -19.39 -1.24 31.70
C LYS A 402 -20.76 -1.88 31.57
N LEU A 403 -21.08 -2.44 30.39
CA LEU A 403 -22.35 -3.12 30.13
C LEU A 403 -22.63 -4.26 31.13
N LYS A 404 -21.59 -5.03 31.48
CA LYS A 404 -21.72 -6.09 32.49
C LYS A 404 -22.11 -5.54 33.86
N LEU A 405 -21.49 -4.43 34.30
CA LEU A 405 -21.81 -3.79 35.58
C LEU A 405 -23.21 -3.16 35.58
N GLU A 406 -23.59 -2.48 34.50
CA GLU A 406 -24.94 -1.90 34.34
C GLU A 406 -26.03 -2.97 34.34
N SER A 407 -25.80 -4.09 33.63
CA SER A 407 -26.71 -5.24 33.65
C SER A 407 -26.88 -5.84 35.05
N ARG A 408 -25.80 -5.93 35.84
CA ARG A 408 -25.87 -6.38 37.24
C ARG A 408 -26.73 -5.43 38.08
N LEU A 409 -26.55 -4.12 37.93
CA LEU A 409 -27.35 -3.11 38.64
C LEU A 409 -28.85 -3.16 38.29
N ALA A 410 -29.19 -3.50 37.04
CA ALA A 410 -30.58 -3.56 36.59
C ALA A 410 -31.31 -4.85 36.99
N ASN A 411 -30.60 -5.98 37.01
CA ASN A 411 -31.24 -7.30 37.06
C ASN A 411 -31.07 -8.04 38.39
N GLU A 412 -30.10 -7.66 39.24
CA GLU A 412 -29.83 -8.32 40.53
C GLU A 412 -30.33 -7.49 41.72
N LYS A 413 -30.83 -8.16 42.77
CA LYS A 413 -31.13 -7.50 44.05
C LYS A 413 -29.83 -7.30 44.83
N ILE A 414 -29.27 -6.09 44.75
CA ILE A 414 -27.98 -5.73 45.34
C ILE A 414 -28.19 -4.81 46.56
N PRO A 415 -27.54 -5.06 47.72
CA PRO A 415 -27.54 -4.15 48.86
C PRO A 415 -27.04 -2.74 48.49
N GLY A 416 -27.59 -1.69 49.12
CA GLY A 416 -27.29 -0.29 48.77
C GLY A 416 -25.79 0.07 48.85
N GLU A 417 -25.06 -0.52 49.79
CA GLU A 417 -23.62 -0.29 49.95
C GLU A 417 -22.84 -0.85 48.76
N ILE A 418 -23.12 -2.09 48.34
CA ILE A 418 -22.50 -2.72 47.17
C ILE A 418 -22.90 -1.99 45.89
N LYS A 419 -24.16 -1.53 45.80
CA LYS A 419 -24.64 -0.73 44.68
C LYS A 419 -23.77 0.51 44.46
N SER A 420 -23.45 1.24 45.54
CA SER A 420 -22.62 2.44 45.49
C SER A 420 -21.18 2.18 45.02
N GLU A 421 -20.61 1.02 45.36
CA GLU A 421 -19.28 0.62 44.92
C GLU A 421 -19.27 0.21 43.43
N ILE A 422 -20.31 -0.47 42.95
CA ILE A 422 -20.48 -0.76 41.52
C ILE A 422 -20.65 0.54 40.71
N GLU A 423 -21.46 1.49 41.19
CA GLU A 423 -21.57 2.82 40.57
C GLU A 423 -20.23 3.55 40.52
N THR A 424 -19.38 3.38 41.54
CA THR A 424 -18.02 3.93 41.55
C THR A 424 -17.13 3.27 40.51
N GLN A 425 -17.23 1.95 40.30
CA GLN A 425 -16.52 1.26 39.22
C GLN A 425 -16.96 1.77 37.84
N ILE A 426 -18.26 1.99 37.62
CA ILE A 426 -18.77 2.56 36.36
C ILE A 426 -18.22 3.97 36.14
N LYS A 427 -18.22 4.83 37.17
CA LYS A 427 -17.63 6.18 37.09
C LYS A 427 -16.14 6.14 36.75
N ALA A 428 -15.38 5.16 37.27
CA ALA A 428 -13.98 4.98 36.90
C ALA A 428 -13.84 4.61 35.42
N ILE A 429 -14.68 3.70 34.90
CA ILE A 429 -14.69 3.34 33.47
C ILE A 429 -15.04 4.55 32.60
N ASP A 430 -16.05 5.33 32.98
CA ASP A 430 -16.42 6.56 32.25
C ASP A 430 -15.26 7.55 32.20
N LYS A 431 -14.58 7.73 33.34
CA LYS A 431 -13.41 8.61 33.40
C LYS A 431 -12.25 8.09 32.55
N ALA A 432 -12.06 6.77 32.49
CA ALA A 432 -11.07 6.15 31.62
C ALA A 432 -11.38 6.40 30.14
N GLY A 433 -12.67 6.35 29.76
CA GLY A 433 -13.15 6.70 28.43
C GLY A 433 -12.84 8.15 28.07
N GLU A 434 -13.20 9.10 28.93
CA GLU A 434 -12.89 10.53 28.72
C GLU A 434 -11.39 10.80 28.52
N ILE A 435 -10.54 10.17 29.34
CA ILE A 435 -9.08 10.31 29.22
C ILE A 435 -8.60 9.74 27.90
N ALA A 436 -9.09 8.56 27.51
CA ALA A 436 -8.73 7.92 26.24
C ALA A 436 -9.15 8.79 25.04
N ASP A 437 -10.37 9.33 25.03
CA ASP A 437 -10.87 10.18 23.95
C ASP A 437 -10.03 11.46 23.80
N GLN A 438 -9.72 12.14 24.91
CA GLN A 438 -8.85 13.33 24.90
C GLN A 438 -7.43 13.02 24.41
N THR A 439 -6.92 11.83 24.74
CA THR A 439 -5.59 11.39 24.33
C THR A 439 -5.58 11.05 22.84
N LEU A 440 -6.62 10.39 22.33
CA LEU A 440 -6.80 10.10 20.91
C LEU A 440 -6.91 11.39 20.09
N ALA A 441 -7.63 12.40 20.58
CA ALA A 441 -7.72 13.70 19.91
C ALA A 441 -6.32 14.33 19.73
N SER A 442 -5.54 14.48 20.81
CA SER A 442 -4.18 15.02 20.73
C SER A 442 -3.24 14.18 19.84
N LEU A 443 -3.41 12.85 19.82
CA LEU A 443 -2.65 12.00 18.90
C LEU A 443 -2.98 12.26 17.43
N LEU A 444 -4.27 12.41 17.11
CA LEU A 444 -4.71 12.66 15.74
C LEU A 444 -4.22 14.01 15.23
N ASP A 445 -4.18 15.03 16.09
CA ASP A 445 -3.60 16.34 15.78
C ASP A 445 -2.11 16.23 15.42
N LEU A 446 -1.33 15.54 16.27
CA LEU A 446 0.10 15.28 16.04
C LEU A 446 0.33 14.47 14.76
N GLU A 447 -0.45 13.40 14.54
CA GLU A 447 -0.34 12.55 13.36
C GLU A 447 -0.67 13.31 12.07
N GLY A 448 -1.73 14.13 12.09
CA GLY A 448 -2.14 14.96 10.97
C GLY A 448 -1.06 15.97 10.60
N LEU A 449 -0.53 16.69 11.60
CA LEU A 449 0.58 17.64 11.38
C LEU A 449 1.84 16.94 10.87
N SER A 450 2.19 15.77 11.41
CA SER A 450 3.33 14.97 10.96
C SER A 450 3.20 14.55 9.50
N GLN A 451 2.00 14.12 9.08
CA GLN A 451 1.72 13.73 7.69
C GLN A 451 1.83 14.92 6.74
N ARG A 452 1.32 16.10 7.15
CA ARG A 452 1.46 17.35 6.36
C ARG A 452 2.92 17.74 6.16
N VAL A 453 3.74 17.70 7.21
CA VAL A 453 5.18 17.99 7.11
C VAL A 453 5.87 17.02 6.16
N LEU A 454 5.58 15.72 6.25
CA LEU A 454 6.14 14.72 5.33
C LEU A 454 5.72 14.95 3.88
N ALA A 455 4.46 15.35 3.64
CA ALA A 455 3.97 15.70 2.32
C ALA A 455 4.71 16.92 1.75
N GLU A 456 4.88 17.99 2.54
CA GLU A 456 5.63 19.19 2.13
C GLU A 456 7.12 18.89 1.86
N ILE A 457 7.75 18.05 2.69
CA ILE A 457 9.13 17.59 2.45
C ILE A 457 9.19 16.79 1.13
N HIS A 458 8.25 15.89 0.90
CA HIS A 458 8.22 15.06 -0.30
C HIS A 458 8.00 15.90 -1.57
N GLU A 459 7.13 16.90 -1.52
CA GLU A 459 6.88 17.84 -2.61
C GLU A 459 8.18 18.56 -3.01
N ILE A 460 8.91 19.11 -2.03
CA ILE A 460 10.21 19.78 -2.26
C ILE A 460 11.25 18.80 -2.81
N GLN A 461 11.36 17.59 -2.26
CA GLN A 461 12.31 16.57 -2.73
C GLN A 461 11.98 16.04 -4.14
N SER A 462 10.69 15.96 -4.50
CA SER A 462 10.23 15.45 -5.80
C SER A 462 10.52 16.42 -6.95
N ALA A 463 10.50 17.73 -6.68
CA ALA A 463 10.89 18.76 -7.63
C ALA A 463 12.39 18.72 -7.99
N ASP A 464 13.22 18.12 -7.12
CA ASP A 464 14.69 18.12 -7.19
C ASP A 464 15.27 16.71 -7.46
N SER A 465 14.53 15.87 -8.21
CA SER A 465 14.73 14.41 -8.36
C SER A 465 16.14 13.92 -8.75
N TRP A 466 17.03 14.80 -9.21
CA TRP A 466 18.44 14.49 -9.48
C TRP A 466 19.38 14.74 -8.28
N GLY A 467 19.01 15.58 -7.31
CA GLY A 467 19.81 15.93 -6.14
C GLY A 467 19.75 14.91 -4.98
N SER A 468 18.64 14.21 -4.81
CA SER A 468 18.42 13.27 -3.69
C SER A 468 19.06 11.88 -3.89
N PHE A 469 19.40 11.49 -5.13
CA PHE A 469 20.20 10.29 -5.39
C PHE A 469 21.60 10.39 -4.75
N TRP A 470 22.16 11.60 -4.67
CA TRP A 470 23.51 11.85 -4.18
C TRP A 470 23.60 12.04 -2.65
N SER A 471 22.55 12.55 -2.00
CA SER A 471 22.55 12.77 -0.54
C SER A 471 22.38 11.46 0.25
N GLY A 472 21.58 10.51 -0.24
CA GLY A 472 21.43 9.17 0.33
C GLY A 472 22.71 8.32 0.27
N TRP A 473 23.61 8.64 -0.67
CA TRP A 473 24.92 7.99 -0.77
C TRP A 473 25.91 8.48 0.30
N LYS A 474 25.75 9.68 0.88
CA LYS A 474 26.78 10.26 1.77
C LYS A 474 26.75 9.71 3.21
N LEU A 475 25.59 9.26 3.71
CA LEU A 475 25.44 8.79 5.10
C LEU A 475 25.60 7.26 5.28
N LYS A 476 25.44 6.46 4.22
CA LYS A 476 25.61 4.99 4.26
C LYS A 476 26.97 4.48 3.81
N THR A 477 27.84 5.35 3.30
CA THR A 477 29.09 4.95 2.64
C THR A 477 30.22 4.62 3.62
N GLU A 478 30.40 5.32 4.75
CA GLU A 478 31.52 4.97 5.64
C GLU A 478 31.44 3.56 6.25
N SER A 479 30.24 3.09 6.61
CA SER A 479 30.03 1.75 7.19
C SER A 479 30.17 0.63 6.15
N VAL A 480 29.62 0.83 4.95
CA VAL A 480 29.66 -0.19 3.88
C VAL A 480 31.04 -0.26 3.23
N TRP A 481 31.77 0.86 3.10
CA TRP A 481 33.10 0.89 2.49
C TRP A 481 34.18 0.19 3.32
N ARG A 482 34.03 0.19 4.65
CA ARG A 482 34.94 -0.50 5.59
C ARG A 482 34.52 -1.92 5.94
N LYS A 483 33.38 -2.41 5.43
CA LYS A 483 32.88 -3.75 5.73
C LYS A 483 33.82 -4.81 5.16
N GLU A 484 34.28 -5.71 6.03
CA GLU A 484 35.14 -6.84 5.69
C GLU A 484 34.27 -7.92 5.05
N LEU A 485 34.54 -8.26 3.80
CA LEU A 485 33.70 -9.17 3.02
C LEU A 485 34.11 -10.63 3.23
N PHE A 486 35.41 -10.86 3.39
CA PHE A 486 36.04 -12.15 3.71
C PHE A 486 37.49 -11.91 4.17
N VAL A 487 37.97 -12.75 5.08
CA VAL A 487 39.36 -12.78 5.56
C VAL A 487 39.97 -14.10 5.08
N ILE A 488 41.08 -14.01 4.34
CA ILE A 488 41.87 -15.16 3.88
C ILE A 488 43.32 -14.82 4.24
N ASP A 489 44.01 -15.72 4.95
CA ASP A 489 45.41 -15.58 5.37
C ASP A 489 45.75 -14.24 6.08
N ASP A 490 45.00 -13.89 7.14
CA ASP A 490 45.17 -12.67 7.96
C ASP A 490 45.11 -11.32 7.20
N ARG A 491 44.57 -11.30 5.97
CA ARG A 491 44.35 -10.07 5.19
C ARG A 491 42.86 -9.88 4.89
N ALA A 492 42.28 -8.79 5.40
CA ALA A 492 40.86 -8.48 5.21
C ALA A 492 40.59 -7.85 3.83
N PHE A 493 39.75 -8.49 3.01
CA PHE A 493 39.28 -7.93 1.75
C PHE A 493 38.09 -7.00 2.02
N ARG A 494 38.34 -5.68 1.89
CA ARG A 494 37.34 -4.61 2.10
C ARG A 494 36.57 -4.31 0.81
N VAL A 495 35.30 -3.95 0.94
CA VAL A 495 34.44 -3.47 -0.18
C VAL A 495 35.14 -2.36 -0.98
N GLY A 496 35.75 -1.39 -0.29
CA GLY A 496 36.48 -0.30 -0.93
C GLY A 496 37.77 -0.70 -1.65
N GLY A 497 38.33 -1.87 -1.35
CA GLY A 497 39.46 -2.44 -2.10
C GLY A 497 39.00 -2.98 -3.45
N LEU A 498 37.97 -3.84 -3.45
CA LEU A 498 37.42 -4.46 -4.66
C LEU A 498 36.87 -3.45 -5.67
N LEU A 499 36.20 -2.40 -5.20
CA LEU A 499 35.69 -1.33 -6.07
C LEU A 499 36.82 -0.51 -6.72
N ARG A 500 37.87 -0.15 -5.98
CA ARG A 500 39.03 0.55 -6.55
C ARG A 500 39.74 -0.28 -7.61
N SER A 501 39.89 -1.57 -7.36
CA SER A 501 40.49 -2.50 -8.33
C SER A 501 39.61 -2.74 -9.55
N GLY A 502 38.28 -2.77 -9.39
CA GLY A 502 37.32 -2.82 -10.51
C GLY A 502 37.33 -1.54 -11.37
N ILE A 503 37.45 -0.37 -10.74
CA ILE A 503 37.60 0.92 -11.45
C ILE A 503 38.95 0.96 -12.19
N LEU A 504 40.03 0.52 -11.55
CA LEU A 504 41.35 0.43 -12.18
C LEU A 504 41.33 -0.53 -13.39
N PHE A 505 40.65 -1.69 -13.26
CA PHE A 505 40.44 -2.62 -14.37
C PHE A 505 39.75 -1.94 -15.56
N ALA A 506 38.60 -1.30 -15.31
CA ALA A 506 37.82 -0.62 -16.35
C ALA A 506 38.60 0.54 -16.99
N PHE A 507 39.37 1.29 -16.20
CA PHE A 507 40.19 2.40 -16.66
C PHE A 507 41.36 1.93 -17.53
N VAL A 508 42.14 0.94 -17.07
CA VAL A 508 43.25 0.35 -17.84
C VAL A 508 42.74 -0.31 -19.11
N LEU A 509 41.64 -1.07 -19.03
CA LEU A 509 40.99 -1.69 -20.19
C LEU A 509 40.51 -0.63 -21.19
N GLY A 510 39.93 0.46 -20.69
CA GLY A 510 39.46 1.59 -21.50
C GLY A 510 40.60 2.29 -22.23
N ILE A 511 41.67 2.65 -21.51
CA ILE A 511 42.87 3.29 -22.10
C ILE A 511 43.54 2.37 -23.10
N ALA A 512 43.80 1.11 -22.75
CA ALA A 512 44.47 0.17 -23.64
C ALA A 512 43.64 -0.12 -24.90
N SER A 513 42.32 -0.25 -24.77
CA SER A 513 41.41 -0.41 -25.91
C SER A 513 41.37 0.85 -26.78
N PHE A 514 41.40 2.04 -26.16
CA PHE A 514 41.45 3.32 -26.86
C PHE A 514 42.78 3.49 -27.63
N LEU A 515 43.91 3.18 -26.99
CA LEU A 515 45.24 3.21 -27.61
C LEU A 515 45.34 2.22 -28.78
N GLN A 516 44.84 0.98 -28.61
CA GLN A 516 44.78 0.00 -29.69
C GLN A 516 43.92 0.50 -30.86
N ARG A 517 42.80 1.18 -30.58
CA ARG A 517 41.90 1.73 -31.60
C ARG A 517 42.53 2.89 -32.36
N ILE A 518 43.23 3.78 -31.65
CA ILE A 518 44.02 4.86 -32.25
C ILE A 518 45.13 4.27 -33.10
N LEU A 519 45.92 3.34 -32.56
CA LEU A 519 47.05 2.75 -33.26
C LEU A 519 46.61 2.06 -34.56
N ARG A 520 45.51 1.28 -34.52
CA ARG A 520 44.92 0.70 -35.74
C ARG A 520 44.46 1.77 -36.73
N ARG A 521 43.83 2.84 -36.26
CA ARG A 521 43.30 3.91 -37.12
C ARG A 521 44.40 4.75 -37.76
N THR A 522 45.49 5.03 -37.05
CA THR A 522 46.63 5.81 -37.54
C THR A 522 47.48 4.99 -38.50
N VAL A 523 47.79 3.73 -38.14
CA VAL A 523 48.56 2.83 -39.01
C VAL A 523 47.79 2.55 -40.31
N PHE A 524 46.48 2.26 -40.24
CA PHE A 524 45.66 2.01 -41.44
C PHE A 524 45.54 3.25 -42.36
N ARG A 525 45.49 4.46 -41.78
CA ARG A 525 45.50 5.72 -42.55
C ARG A 525 46.84 5.94 -43.25
N HIS A 526 47.95 5.81 -42.52
CA HIS A 526 49.28 6.03 -43.09
C HIS A 526 49.62 5.08 -44.24
N LEU A 527 49.13 3.84 -44.19
CA LEU A 527 49.35 2.83 -45.23
C LEU A 527 48.47 3.02 -46.49
N CYS A 528 47.28 3.62 -46.36
CA CYS A 528 46.45 3.94 -47.52
C CYS A 528 46.98 5.17 -48.28
N ASP A 529 47.57 6.13 -47.57
CA ASP A 529 48.08 7.36 -48.17
C ASP A 529 49.49 7.20 -48.78
N ASN A 530 50.30 6.25 -48.29
CA ASN A 530 51.68 6.02 -48.75
C ASN A 530 51.88 4.76 -49.62
N ALA A 531 50.83 4.26 -50.27
CA ALA A 531 50.92 3.10 -51.17
C ALA A 531 51.80 3.32 -52.43
N ALA A 532 52.37 4.52 -52.63
CA ALA A 532 53.13 4.88 -53.83
C ALA A 532 54.65 5.01 -53.64
N SER A 533 55.22 4.99 -52.42
CA SER A 533 56.65 5.30 -52.30
C SER A 533 57.33 4.86 -50.99
N THR A 534 57.51 3.57 -50.72
CA THR A 534 58.64 3.13 -49.87
C THR A 534 59.00 1.64 -50.00
N GLU A 535 60.28 1.36 -50.18
CA GLU A 535 60.91 0.04 -50.19
C GLU A 535 61.24 -0.48 -48.76
N THR A 536 60.56 0.02 -47.72
CA THR A 536 60.93 -0.22 -46.31
C THR A 536 60.15 -1.36 -45.66
N SER A 537 60.86 -2.46 -45.43
CA SER A 537 60.39 -3.73 -44.86
C SER A 537 59.87 -3.69 -43.41
N ILE A 538 59.89 -2.54 -42.73
CA ILE A 538 59.55 -2.42 -41.30
C ILE A 538 58.07 -2.09 -41.09
N ASP A 539 57.47 -1.27 -41.96
CA ASP A 539 56.09 -0.80 -41.81
C ASP A 539 55.05 -1.91 -41.97
N ASP A 540 55.31 -2.84 -42.89
CA ASP A 540 54.42 -3.99 -43.07
C ASP A 540 54.53 -5.01 -41.94
N ILE A 541 55.72 -5.19 -41.36
CA ILE A 541 55.92 -6.06 -40.19
C ILE A 541 55.18 -5.46 -39.00
N LEU A 542 55.28 -4.14 -38.79
CA LEU A 542 54.51 -3.41 -37.77
C LEU A 542 52.99 -3.55 -37.99
N LEU A 543 52.51 -3.51 -39.23
CA LEU A 543 51.10 -3.73 -39.56
C LEU A 543 50.64 -5.15 -39.25
N ALA A 544 51.42 -6.16 -39.62
CA ALA A 544 51.12 -7.57 -39.37
C ALA A 544 51.07 -7.84 -37.86
N VAL A 545 52.00 -7.25 -37.10
CA VAL A 545 52.05 -7.31 -35.63
C VAL A 545 50.82 -6.65 -35.00
N VAL A 546 50.44 -5.43 -35.42
CA VAL A 546 49.28 -4.69 -34.89
C VAL A 546 47.93 -5.38 -35.21
N ARG A 547 47.84 -6.05 -36.37
CA ARG A 547 46.65 -6.86 -36.71
C ARG A 547 46.53 -8.11 -35.85
N GLN A 548 47.66 -8.75 -35.54
CA GLN A 548 47.69 -10.01 -34.78
C GLN A 548 47.62 -9.83 -33.25
N THR A 549 47.76 -8.61 -32.73
CA THR A 549 47.51 -8.32 -31.31
C THR A 549 46.03 -8.50 -30.98
N HIS A 550 45.70 -9.65 -30.39
CA HIS A 550 44.34 -10.03 -30.04
C HIS A 550 43.88 -9.31 -28.76
N ARG A 551 42.56 -9.05 -28.60
CA ARG A 551 42.00 -8.34 -27.44
C ARG A 551 42.31 -9.02 -26.09
N THR A 552 42.70 -10.29 -26.13
CA THR A 552 43.02 -11.12 -24.97
C THR A 552 44.21 -10.57 -24.17
N ILE A 553 45.28 -10.07 -24.81
CA ILE A 553 46.41 -9.51 -24.04
C ILE A 553 46.03 -8.23 -23.29
N VAL A 554 45.18 -7.41 -23.90
CA VAL A 554 44.68 -6.16 -23.28
C VAL A 554 43.82 -6.47 -22.06
N VAL A 555 42.98 -7.51 -22.14
CA VAL A 555 42.20 -7.99 -21.00
C VAL A 555 43.09 -8.59 -19.91
N VAL A 556 44.10 -9.39 -20.28
CA VAL A 556 45.03 -10.00 -19.31
C VAL A 556 45.86 -8.95 -18.60
N LEU A 557 46.37 -7.93 -19.29
CA LEU A 557 47.12 -6.82 -18.69
C LEU A 557 46.25 -5.94 -17.79
N ALA A 558 45.01 -5.65 -18.20
CA ALA A 558 44.07 -4.92 -17.37
C ALA A 558 43.73 -5.71 -16.10
N LEU A 559 43.52 -7.03 -16.24
CA LEU A 559 43.25 -7.93 -15.13
C LEU A 559 44.45 -8.04 -14.20
N TYR A 560 45.66 -8.15 -14.74
CA TYR A 560 46.91 -8.16 -13.98
C TYR A 560 47.06 -6.88 -13.14
N ALA A 561 46.90 -5.71 -13.75
CA ALA A 561 46.99 -4.43 -13.04
C ALA A 561 45.94 -4.31 -11.93
N ALA A 562 44.72 -4.78 -12.20
CA ALA A 562 43.63 -4.79 -11.23
C ALA A 562 43.91 -5.74 -10.06
N LEU A 563 44.31 -6.99 -10.33
CA LEU A 563 44.59 -8.00 -9.30
C LEU A 563 45.83 -7.65 -8.48
N ARG A 564 46.87 -7.07 -9.09
CA ARG A 564 48.08 -6.63 -8.40
C ARG A 564 47.83 -5.49 -7.39
N SER A 565 46.76 -4.72 -7.61
CA SER A 565 46.33 -3.66 -6.68
C SER A 565 45.63 -4.19 -5.42
N LEU A 566 45.24 -5.48 -5.40
CA LEU A 566 44.72 -6.12 -4.20
C LEU A 566 45.88 -6.56 -3.30
N PRO A 567 45.69 -6.57 -1.97
CA PRO A 567 46.65 -7.11 -1.03
C PRO A 567 46.65 -8.65 -1.09
N LEU A 568 47.18 -9.21 -2.18
CA LEU A 568 47.34 -10.66 -2.38
C LEU A 568 48.45 -11.22 -1.48
N SER A 569 48.34 -12.50 -1.09
CA SER A 569 49.43 -13.24 -0.43
C SER A 569 50.61 -13.44 -1.39
N GLU A 570 51.82 -13.59 -0.86
CA GLU A 570 53.05 -13.68 -1.67
C GLU A 570 53.01 -14.85 -2.66
N SER A 571 52.42 -15.98 -2.29
CA SER A 571 52.20 -17.12 -3.19
C SER A 571 51.28 -16.76 -4.35
N MET A 572 50.18 -16.06 -4.08
CA MET A 572 49.17 -15.72 -5.09
C MET A 572 49.64 -14.59 -6.02
N ALA A 573 50.48 -13.68 -5.52
CA ALA A 573 51.18 -12.70 -6.33
C ALA A 573 52.19 -13.37 -7.29
N GLY A 574 52.95 -14.38 -6.82
CA GLY A 574 53.88 -15.14 -7.67
C GLY A 574 53.18 -15.89 -8.81
N TRP A 575 52.03 -16.52 -8.53
CA TRP A 575 51.20 -17.15 -9.58
C TRP A 575 50.65 -16.13 -10.58
N LEU A 576 50.23 -14.95 -10.12
CA LEU A 576 49.73 -13.88 -10.98
C LEU A 576 50.82 -13.34 -11.92
N ASP A 577 52.02 -13.08 -11.39
CA ASP A 577 53.18 -12.66 -12.18
C ASP A 577 53.55 -13.72 -13.21
N SER A 578 53.49 -15.00 -12.83
CA SER A 578 53.75 -16.12 -13.74
C SER A 578 52.78 -16.16 -14.91
N ILE A 579 51.48 -16.04 -14.64
CA ILE A 579 50.43 -16.02 -15.68
C ILE A 579 50.61 -14.82 -16.63
N ALA A 580 50.97 -13.66 -16.11
CA ALA A 580 51.20 -12.46 -16.91
C ALA A 580 52.39 -12.62 -17.86
N ILE A 581 53.51 -13.16 -17.36
CA ILE A 581 54.70 -13.43 -18.16
C ILE A 581 54.38 -14.45 -19.26
N ILE A 582 53.65 -15.53 -18.95
CA ILE A 582 53.23 -16.53 -19.94
C ILE A 582 52.39 -15.88 -21.05
N ALA A 583 51.43 -15.03 -20.70
CA ALA A 583 50.60 -14.34 -21.68
C ALA A 583 51.41 -13.39 -22.58
N ILE A 584 52.40 -12.69 -22.02
CA ILE A 584 53.31 -11.82 -22.78
C ILE A 584 54.18 -12.66 -23.73
N VAL A 585 54.81 -13.72 -23.23
CA VAL A 585 55.66 -14.62 -24.01
C VAL A 585 54.88 -15.25 -25.16
N PHE A 586 53.65 -15.70 -24.90
CA PHE A 586 52.76 -16.23 -25.93
C PHE A 586 52.44 -15.19 -27.01
N GLN A 587 52.17 -13.94 -26.63
CA GLN A 587 51.90 -12.87 -27.58
C GLN A 587 53.15 -12.51 -28.42
N VAL A 588 54.32 -12.45 -27.80
CA VAL A 588 55.60 -12.20 -28.48
C VAL A 588 55.94 -13.34 -29.44
N ALA A 589 55.72 -14.60 -29.05
CA ALA A 589 55.89 -15.77 -29.91
C ALA A 589 54.94 -15.73 -31.12
N THR A 590 53.70 -15.28 -30.90
CA THR A 590 52.72 -15.08 -31.97
C THR A 590 53.17 -13.99 -32.94
N TRP A 591 53.66 -12.85 -32.44
CA TRP A 591 54.24 -11.79 -33.27
C TRP A 591 55.46 -12.26 -34.06
N GLY A 592 56.39 -12.95 -33.39
CA GLY A 592 57.59 -13.51 -34.02
C GLY A 592 57.23 -14.52 -35.11
N SER A 593 56.25 -15.39 -34.88
CA SER A 593 55.77 -16.36 -35.86
C SER A 593 55.16 -15.70 -37.10
N VAL A 594 54.40 -14.61 -36.93
CA VAL A 594 53.82 -13.87 -38.06
C VAL A 594 54.89 -13.10 -38.82
N ALA A 595 55.78 -12.39 -38.13
CA ALA A 595 56.89 -11.67 -38.75
C ALA A 595 57.83 -12.61 -39.52
N PHE A 596 58.10 -13.79 -38.96
CA PHE A 596 58.94 -14.80 -39.61
C PHE A 596 58.28 -15.40 -40.85
N GLN A 597 56.98 -15.68 -40.80
CA GLN A 597 56.24 -16.17 -41.97
C GLN A 597 56.22 -15.16 -43.10
N ASP A 598 55.95 -13.91 -42.76
CA ASP A 598 55.95 -12.80 -43.71
C ASP A 598 57.35 -12.62 -44.34
N PHE A 599 58.41 -12.71 -43.54
CA PHE A 599 59.80 -12.69 -44.02
C PHE A 599 60.11 -13.86 -44.98
N ILE A 600 59.72 -15.09 -44.63
CA ILE A 600 59.93 -16.28 -45.47
C ILE A 600 59.11 -16.21 -46.76
N GLU A 601 57.86 -15.76 -46.69
CA GLU A 601 56.98 -15.65 -47.86
C GLU A 601 57.48 -14.57 -48.84
N ARG A 602 57.98 -13.43 -48.33
CA ARG A 602 58.64 -12.41 -49.15
C ARG A 602 59.91 -12.93 -49.81
N THR A 603 60.75 -13.63 -49.05
CA THR A 603 62.00 -14.22 -49.55
C THR A 603 61.73 -15.28 -50.62
N LYS A 604 60.69 -16.09 -50.42
CA LYS A 604 60.18 -17.05 -51.40
C LYS A 604 59.67 -16.35 -52.66
N ARG A 605 58.81 -15.34 -52.54
CA ARG A 605 58.28 -14.58 -53.70
C ARG A 605 59.37 -13.94 -54.55
N ARG A 606 60.46 -13.47 -53.94
CA ARG A 606 61.62 -12.90 -54.67
C ARG A 606 62.45 -13.94 -55.42
N ARG A 607 62.53 -15.20 -54.96
CA ARG A 607 63.38 -16.27 -55.55
C ARG A 607 62.63 -17.28 -56.42
N VAL A 608 61.30 -17.29 -56.42
CA VAL A 608 60.45 -18.17 -57.26
C VAL A 608 60.61 -17.91 -58.76
N GLN A 609 61.15 -16.76 -59.18
CA GLN A 609 61.43 -16.47 -60.59
C GLN A 609 62.73 -17.11 -61.12
N GLU A 610 63.62 -17.61 -60.25
CA GLU A 610 64.94 -18.14 -60.64
C GLU A 610 65.04 -19.67 -60.57
N ASP A 611 64.35 -20.35 -59.62
CA ASP A 611 64.42 -21.82 -59.51
C ASP A 611 63.16 -22.45 -58.84
N PRO A 612 62.25 -23.09 -59.63
CA PRO A 612 61.02 -23.70 -59.12
C PRO A 612 61.23 -24.88 -58.17
N SER A 613 62.40 -25.53 -58.21
CA SER A 613 62.72 -26.70 -57.38
C SER A 613 62.97 -26.37 -55.90
N SER A 614 63.28 -25.10 -55.60
CA SER A 614 63.61 -24.59 -54.26
C SER A 614 62.39 -24.26 -53.38
N VAL A 615 61.18 -24.30 -53.96
CA VAL A 615 59.92 -23.92 -53.30
C VAL A 615 59.58 -24.79 -52.09
N SER A 616 59.92 -26.08 -52.15
CA SER A 616 59.70 -27.05 -51.07
C SER A 616 60.61 -26.78 -49.87
N ALA A 617 61.85 -26.31 -50.09
CA ALA A 617 62.82 -26.02 -49.03
C ALA A 617 62.39 -24.81 -48.17
N PHE A 618 61.81 -23.77 -48.77
CA PHE A 618 61.27 -22.62 -48.02
C PHE A 618 60.06 -23.00 -47.16
N GLY A 619 59.25 -23.97 -47.58
CA GLY A 619 58.14 -24.50 -46.78
C GLY A 619 58.64 -25.21 -45.50
N LEU A 620 59.65 -26.06 -45.63
CA LEU A 620 60.33 -26.70 -44.51
C LEU A 620 61.01 -25.68 -43.58
N MET A 621 61.67 -24.67 -44.13
CA MET A 621 62.32 -23.62 -43.34
C MET A 621 61.33 -22.76 -42.56
N GLY A 622 60.18 -22.43 -43.16
CA GLY A 622 59.05 -21.77 -42.48
C GLY A 622 58.51 -22.59 -41.31
N PHE A 623 58.36 -23.90 -41.50
CA PHE A 623 57.93 -24.82 -40.45
C PHE A 623 58.92 -24.90 -39.29
N PHE A 624 60.21 -25.15 -39.57
CA PHE A 624 61.23 -25.27 -38.52
C PHE A 624 61.49 -23.96 -37.78
N GLY A 625 61.44 -22.81 -38.45
CA GLY A 625 61.57 -21.52 -37.76
C GLY A 625 60.39 -21.23 -36.83
N ARG A 626 59.16 -21.63 -37.21
CA ARG A 626 58.02 -21.56 -36.30
C ARG A 626 58.21 -22.49 -35.09
N VAL A 627 58.65 -23.72 -35.32
CA VAL A 627 58.96 -24.67 -34.24
C VAL A 627 59.99 -24.07 -33.29
N ALA A 628 61.09 -23.51 -33.80
CA ALA A 628 62.13 -22.87 -32.99
C ALA A 628 61.59 -21.70 -32.13
N ILE A 629 60.77 -20.82 -32.71
CA ILE A 629 60.15 -19.70 -31.97
C ILE A 629 59.27 -20.22 -30.83
N TRP A 630 58.44 -21.24 -31.08
CA TRP A 630 57.58 -21.82 -30.04
C TRP A 630 58.37 -22.64 -29.02
N THR A 631 59.48 -23.28 -29.40
CA THR A 631 60.38 -23.95 -28.46
C THR A 631 61.03 -22.95 -27.51
N VAL A 632 61.50 -21.80 -28.01
CA VAL A 632 62.05 -20.73 -27.17
C VAL A 632 60.97 -20.17 -26.24
N ALA A 633 59.77 -19.91 -26.76
CA ALA A 633 58.64 -19.45 -25.95
C ALA A 633 58.24 -20.45 -24.86
N LEU A 634 58.26 -21.75 -25.18
CA LEU A 634 57.99 -22.83 -24.24
C LEU A 634 59.08 -22.91 -23.15
N LEU A 635 60.35 -22.77 -23.52
CA LEU A 635 61.47 -22.75 -22.57
C LEU A 635 61.36 -21.57 -21.60
N ILE A 636 61.08 -20.36 -22.10
CA ILE A 636 60.89 -19.17 -21.24
C ILE A 636 59.68 -19.36 -20.31
N THR A 637 58.62 -20.01 -20.80
CA THR A 637 57.43 -20.31 -19.98
C THR A 637 57.74 -21.32 -18.87
N LEU A 638 58.51 -22.37 -19.18
CA LEU A 638 58.93 -23.39 -18.22
C LEU A 638 59.89 -22.83 -17.17
N ASP A 639 60.89 -22.04 -17.58
CA ASP A 639 61.85 -21.37 -16.70
C ASP A 639 61.15 -20.44 -15.69
N ASN A 640 60.07 -19.79 -16.13
CA ASN A 640 59.28 -18.91 -15.28
C ASN A 640 58.30 -19.64 -14.34
N LEU A 641 57.99 -20.92 -14.59
CA LEU A 641 57.14 -21.74 -13.73
C LEU A 641 57.92 -22.48 -12.63
N GLY A 642 59.27 -22.49 -12.72
CA GLY A 642 60.17 -23.12 -11.76
C GLY A 642 60.55 -24.56 -12.12
#